data_AF-A0A0C1TZE4-F1
#
_entry.id   AF-A0A0C1TZE4-F1
#
_cell.length_a   1.000
_cell.length_b   1.000
_cell.length_c   1.000
_cell.angle_alpha   90.00
_cell.angle_beta   90.00
_cell.angle_gamma   90.00
#
_symmetry.space_group_name_H-M   'P 1'
#
loop_
_entity.id
_entity.type
_entity.pdbx_description
1 polymer ?
#
loop_
_entity_poly.entity_id
_entity_poly.type
_entity_poly.pdbx_seq_one_letter_code
_entity_poly.pdbx_strand_id
1 'polypeptide(L)'
;MKALEVKNDIYWVGALDPNLRIFDVVMYTPFGTTYNSYVVKGSEKTAVFDTVKIKFFDEYLERLKSLKVDVEKLDYIVISHTEPDHAGSVAKLLEIAKNAKVVGSPAALNFLKNIAHRNFDSITVGDGSSLNLGNKTLKFISAPFLHWPDTIYTYVEEDKLLITCDSFGCHYCNPEVFNDLNENNNDYLEALKYYFDVIMGPFKSHVLSAVGKIKDLKIDMICPGHGPILRDNPLKIVDLYKIWSEEIKPGNDKLDVTICYVSAYGYTESLAIEIKKAIEASGSFNVHAFDVIHHDINEILDKINISQGVLFGTPTINGDALKPIWDVLVSLNPLVHGGKLASAFGSYGWSGEGVPNVMERIKQLRLNTLPPLRASFKPTDEDLTKAYSFGKSFAARIQENIKKGVKNSRPTSKKRWKCVICGEIFEGDTAPEICPVCGANSEQFVEVTEELITFKSGSNDKYVVVGNGIAGYYAAESIRKRNVICDIEIISSEPYLTYYRPALSDGIVDVLDDKDFYISPYEWYSENNIKLTLNTKVERINPNEKTVLTSNNAIIRYDKLIIANGSKNFIPPVKGADTTNVFTLRGLDDLNNIKDKLANSNKIVVIGGGLLGLEAAWEFKRDNKEVTVVEFAKHLLTKQLDTQGSIILEEAVINSGINVVLGVAAEAIEDRNNKKIVKLNNGAEIEADMVLFSVGIVPNKTIAEGTDIKLNRGIVVNEKMETSIKDIYACGDIAEINGIVYGNWPAAIEMGKTAGANAVGDNKNFVGFQSPISFNAMNIEVFSCGTIPQTEGKALELKDAKNKTYKKLFFKDDIVIGGILIGDTSKSVKLLNAIENYMALKEILQENIY
;
A
#
# COMPACT_ATOMS: atom_id res chain seq x y z
N MET A 1 24.92 43.77 -15.58
CA MET A 1 23.97 43.41 -16.66
C MET A 1 22.60 44.06 -16.40
N LYS A 2 21.75 44.25 -17.41
CA LYS A 2 20.39 44.82 -17.22
C LYS A 2 19.34 43.71 -17.19
N ALA A 3 18.36 43.83 -16.31
CA ALA A 3 17.14 43.02 -16.34
C ALA A 3 16.30 43.36 -17.57
N LEU A 4 15.52 42.39 -18.03
CA LEU A 4 14.62 42.54 -19.17
C LEU A 4 13.19 42.61 -18.66
N GLU A 5 12.43 43.62 -19.09
CA GLU A 5 11.01 43.70 -18.79
C GLU A 5 10.24 42.72 -19.67
N VAL A 6 9.53 41.79 -19.03
CA VAL A 6 8.75 40.73 -19.67
C VAL A 6 7.29 41.17 -19.80
N LYS A 7 6.77 41.81 -18.75
CA LYS A 7 5.45 42.44 -18.68
C LYS A 7 5.53 43.58 -17.65
N ASN A 8 4.52 44.45 -17.59
CA ASN A 8 4.52 45.56 -16.64
C ASN A 8 4.73 45.06 -15.20
N ASP A 9 5.82 45.54 -14.58
CA ASP A 9 6.29 45.15 -13.24
C ASP A 9 6.71 43.67 -13.08
N ILE A 10 6.98 42.98 -14.19
CA ILE A 10 7.49 41.60 -14.24
C ILE A 10 8.76 41.54 -15.10
N TYR A 11 9.85 41.05 -14.52
CA TYR A 11 11.18 41.12 -15.14
C TYR A 11 11.87 39.77 -15.18
N TRP A 12 12.61 39.50 -16.24
CA TRP A 12 13.57 38.41 -16.32
C TRP A 12 14.95 38.88 -15.81
N VAL A 13 15.51 38.11 -14.90
CA VAL A 13 16.81 38.37 -14.25
C VAL A 13 17.76 37.17 -14.31
N GLY A 14 17.44 36.17 -15.15
CA GLY A 14 18.17 34.91 -15.29
C GLY A 14 19.57 35.03 -15.89
N ALA A 15 20.08 33.93 -16.46
CA ALA A 15 21.40 33.86 -17.09
C ALA A 15 21.38 33.08 -18.41
N LEU A 16 22.35 33.36 -19.28
CA LEU A 16 22.53 32.69 -20.58
C LEU A 16 23.75 31.77 -20.52
N ASP A 17 23.63 30.56 -21.06
CA ASP A 17 24.75 29.60 -21.19
C ASP A 17 24.80 29.02 -22.62
N PRO A 18 25.22 29.81 -23.62
CA PRO A 18 25.26 29.38 -25.02
C PRO A 18 26.31 28.27 -25.28
N ASN A 19 27.23 28.04 -24.34
CA ASN A 19 28.36 27.12 -24.49
C ASN A 19 28.12 25.77 -23.79
N LEU A 20 27.01 25.60 -23.08
CA LEU A 20 26.66 24.29 -22.53
C LEU A 20 26.45 23.29 -23.67
N ARG A 21 27.08 22.11 -23.55
CA ARG A 21 26.92 21.01 -24.52
C ARG A 21 26.45 19.72 -23.87
N ILE A 22 26.73 19.55 -22.57
CA ILE A 22 26.28 18.41 -21.79
C ILE A 22 25.61 18.96 -20.52
N PHE A 23 24.30 18.75 -20.40
CA PHE A 23 23.52 19.05 -19.20
C PHE A 23 23.42 17.78 -18.34
N ASP A 24 23.59 17.94 -17.03
CA ASP A 24 23.59 16.86 -16.01
C ASP A 24 24.24 15.56 -16.47
N VAL A 25 25.47 15.70 -16.98
CA VAL A 25 26.40 14.65 -17.43
C VAL A 25 25.93 13.72 -18.56
N VAL A 26 24.65 13.70 -18.92
CA VAL A 26 24.11 12.76 -19.94
C VAL A 26 23.31 13.40 -21.08
N MET A 27 22.86 14.65 -20.96
CA MET A 27 21.98 15.28 -21.96
C MET A 27 22.75 16.18 -22.92
N TYR A 28 22.68 15.88 -24.22
CA TYR A 28 23.33 16.71 -25.23
C TYR A 28 22.51 17.98 -25.54
N THR A 29 23.14 19.15 -25.45
CA THR A 29 22.49 20.47 -25.59
C THR A 29 23.19 21.29 -26.69
N PRO A 30 22.97 20.98 -27.98
CA PRO A 30 23.71 21.61 -29.08
C PRO A 30 23.52 23.13 -29.17
N PHE A 31 22.39 23.63 -28.66
CA PHE A 31 22.00 25.04 -28.73
C PHE A 31 22.21 25.82 -27.40
N GLY A 32 22.94 25.23 -26.44
CA GLY A 32 23.11 25.82 -25.11
C GLY A 32 21.82 25.87 -24.28
N THR A 33 21.80 26.65 -23.20
CA THR A 33 20.60 26.82 -22.37
C THR A 33 20.52 28.21 -21.73
N THR A 34 19.43 28.48 -21.03
CA THR A 34 19.26 29.64 -20.15
C THR A 34 18.83 29.15 -18.78
N TYR A 35 19.13 29.92 -17.73
CA TYR A 35 18.62 29.69 -16.37
C TYR A 35 17.73 30.88 -16.05
N ASN A 36 16.43 30.72 -16.23
CA ASN A 36 15.47 31.81 -16.13
C ASN A 36 15.01 31.98 -14.68
N SER A 37 15.13 33.20 -14.19
CA SER A 37 14.56 33.63 -12.91
C SER A 37 13.79 34.92 -13.14
N TYR A 38 12.70 35.09 -12.41
CA TYR A 38 11.72 36.16 -12.62
C TYR A 38 11.52 37.01 -11.37
N VAL A 39 11.23 38.28 -11.55
CA VAL A 39 10.84 39.20 -10.46
C VAL A 39 9.44 39.70 -10.73
N VAL A 40 8.54 39.57 -9.76
CA VAL A 40 7.20 40.16 -9.78
C VAL A 40 7.15 41.26 -8.72
N LYS A 41 7.00 42.51 -9.17
CA LYS A 41 6.85 43.67 -8.29
C LYS A 41 5.36 43.99 -8.12
N GLY A 42 4.84 43.78 -6.92
CA GLY A 42 3.55 44.32 -6.52
C GLY A 42 3.70 45.73 -5.95
N SER A 43 2.57 46.40 -5.72
CA SER A 43 2.51 47.74 -5.12
C SER A 43 2.98 47.76 -3.67
N GLU A 44 2.96 46.61 -2.98
CA GLU A 44 3.36 46.50 -1.58
C GLU A 44 4.57 45.59 -1.37
N LYS A 45 4.68 44.51 -2.15
CA LYS A 45 5.71 43.47 -1.94
C LYS A 45 6.34 43.00 -3.24
N THR A 46 7.57 42.50 -3.16
CA THR A 46 8.34 41.96 -4.28
C THR A 46 8.65 40.48 -4.08
N ALA A 47 8.37 39.66 -5.10
CA ALA A 47 8.70 38.24 -5.14
C ALA A 47 9.73 37.95 -6.23
N VAL A 48 10.75 37.15 -5.89
CA VAL A 48 11.71 36.59 -6.83
C VAL A 48 11.43 35.10 -6.99
N PHE A 49 11.36 34.63 -8.23
CA PHE A 49 11.06 33.26 -8.60
C PHE A 49 12.30 32.55 -9.07
N ASP A 50 12.60 31.43 -8.41
CA ASP A 50 13.76 30.60 -8.63
C ASP A 50 15.07 31.42 -8.60
N THR A 51 16.18 30.78 -8.88
CA THR A 51 17.48 31.45 -8.99
C THR A 51 18.19 30.95 -10.25
N VAL A 52 19.52 30.96 -10.25
CA VAL A 52 20.32 30.42 -11.34
C VAL A 52 21.36 29.46 -10.80
N LYS A 53 21.95 28.67 -11.69
CA LYS A 53 23.12 27.85 -11.37
C LYS A 53 24.21 28.71 -10.73
N ILE A 54 24.83 28.20 -9.68
CA ILE A 54 25.73 28.95 -8.79
C ILE A 54 26.84 29.73 -9.52
N LYS A 55 27.32 29.23 -10.67
CA LYS A 55 28.35 29.89 -11.49
C LYS A 55 27.90 31.22 -12.13
N PHE A 56 26.59 31.45 -12.24
CA PHE A 56 26.00 32.66 -12.81
C PHE A 56 25.47 33.63 -11.74
N PHE A 57 25.73 33.37 -10.47
CA PHE A 57 25.17 34.16 -9.37
C PHE A 57 25.50 35.66 -9.46
N ASP A 58 26.72 36.01 -9.87
CA ASP A 58 27.15 37.42 -9.93
C ASP A 58 26.41 38.18 -11.03
N GLU A 59 26.23 37.57 -12.22
CA GLU A 59 25.44 38.14 -13.31
C GLU A 59 23.96 38.32 -12.92
N TYR A 60 23.40 37.30 -12.27
CA TYR A 60 22.05 37.30 -11.72
C TYR A 60 21.85 38.44 -10.71
N LEU A 61 22.79 38.61 -9.77
CA LEU A 61 22.75 39.66 -8.76
C LEU A 61 22.87 41.07 -9.40
N GLU A 62 23.71 41.23 -10.43
CA GLU A 62 23.77 42.49 -11.17
C GLU A 62 22.45 42.82 -11.87
N ARG A 63 21.79 41.84 -12.49
CA ARG A 63 20.46 42.03 -13.12
C ARG A 63 19.42 42.41 -12.07
N LEU A 64 19.37 41.73 -10.93
CA LEU A 64 18.48 42.09 -9.81
C LEU A 64 18.69 43.54 -9.35
N LYS A 65 19.94 43.95 -9.13
CA LYS A 65 20.28 45.33 -8.73
C LYS A 65 19.87 46.38 -9.76
N SER A 66 19.86 46.02 -11.06
CA SER A 66 19.45 46.95 -12.13
C SER A 66 17.97 47.36 -12.04
N LEU A 67 17.12 46.59 -11.36
CA LEU A 67 15.70 46.90 -11.12
C LEU A 67 15.46 47.96 -10.03
N LYS A 68 16.55 48.49 -9.44
CA LYS A 68 16.52 49.34 -8.24
C LYS A 68 15.74 48.68 -7.09
N VAL A 69 15.72 47.36 -7.06
CA VAL A 69 15.19 46.55 -5.95
C VAL A 69 16.30 46.45 -4.91
N ASP A 70 15.97 46.83 -3.68
CA ASP A 70 16.84 46.63 -2.52
C ASP A 70 16.78 45.14 -2.15
N VAL A 71 17.79 44.37 -2.58
CA VAL A 71 17.83 42.90 -2.44
C VAL A 71 17.75 42.48 -0.96
N GLU A 72 18.24 43.32 -0.04
CA GLU A 72 18.15 43.07 1.40
C GLU A 72 16.71 43.14 1.94
N LYS A 73 15.81 43.77 1.18
CA LYS A 73 14.38 43.98 1.51
C LYS A 73 13.43 43.15 0.63
N LEU A 74 13.92 42.10 -0.02
CA LEU A 74 13.02 41.18 -0.72
C LEU A 74 12.03 40.56 0.27
N ASP A 75 10.75 40.55 -0.08
CA ASP A 75 9.71 39.95 0.75
C ASP A 75 9.68 38.43 0.59
N TYR A 76 9.78 37.95 -0.66
CA TYR A 76 9.60 36.54 -0.99
C TYR A 76 10.65 36.02 -1.97
N ILE A 77 11.15 34.82 -1.67
CA ILE A 77 11.90 33.96 -2.60
C ILE A 77 11.02 32.75 -2.87
N VAL A 78 10.33 32.74 -4.01
CA VAL A 78 9.46 31.65 -4.43
C VAL A 78 10.30 30.62 -5.18
N ILE A 79 10.36 29.38 -4.68
CA ILE A 79 11.09 28.28 -5.31
C ILE A 79 10.08 27.30 -5.90
N SER A 80 10.00 27.32 -7.22
CA SER A 80 9.14 26.46 -8.03
C SER A 80 9.67 25.03 -8.06
N HIS A 81 11.00 24.87 -7.99
CA HIS A 81 11.70 23.60 -8.09
C HIS A 81 13.14 23.70 -7.53
N THR A 82 13.65 22.64 -6.93
CA THR A 82 14.89 22.64 -6.14
C THR A 82 16.12 22.03 -6.80
N GLU A 83 16.05 21.65 -8.08
CA GLU A 83 17.24 21.17 -8.80
C GLU A 83 18.34 22.26 -8.82
N PRO A 84 19.63 21.91 -8.70
CA PRO A 84 20.70 22.88 -8.41
C PRO A 84 20.93 23.95 -9.48
N ASP A 85 20.36 23.83 -10.65
CA ASP A 85 20.43 24.82 -11.70
C ASP A 85 19.36 25.92 -11.59
N HIS A 86 18.25 25.64 -10.88
CA HIS A 86 17.23 26.62 -10.47
C HIS A 86 17.44 27.11 -9.04
N ALA A 87 17.81 26.21 -8.11
CA ALA A 87 17.95 26.54 -6.69
C ALA A 87 19.41 26.68 -6.23
N GLY A 88 20.39 26.50 -7.10
CA GLY A 88 21.81 26.49 -6.73
C GLY A 88 22.31 27.77 -6.09
N SER A 89 21.67 28.90 -6.34
CA SER A 89 22.04 30.20 -5.78
C SER A 89 21.21 30.63 -4.58
N VAL A 90 20.22 29.83 -4.14
CA VAL A 90 19.32 30.19 -3.03
C VAL A 90 20.10 30.46 -1.75
N ALA A 91 21.09 29.63 -1.43
CA ALA A 91 21.90 29.80 -0.22
C ALA A 91 22.62 31.16 -0.18
N LYS A 92 23.24 31.57 -1.30
CA LYS A 92 23.89 32.88 -1.44
C LYS A 92 22.89 34.03 -1.43
N LEU A 93 21.74 33.87 -2.07
CA LEU A 93 20.70 34.90 -2.05
C LEU A 93 20.18 35.16 -0.63
N LEU A 94 19.99 34.11 0.17
CA LEU A 94 19.60 34.19 1.58
C LEU A 94 20.67 34.82 2.50
N GLU A 95 21.94 34.90 2.09
CA GLU A 95 22.96 35.66 2.82
C GLU A 95 22.74 37.17 2.71
N ILE A 96 22.16 37.62 1.59
CA ILE A 96 21.88 39.02 1.29
C ILE A 96 20.45 39.37 1.74
N ALA A 97 19.47 38.60 1.29
CA ALA A 97 18.04 38.78 1.55
C ALA A 97 17.61 38.08 2.85
N LYS A 98 18.22 38.45 3.98
CA LYS A 98 18.08 37.73 5.26
C LYS A 98 16.64 37.68 5.82
N ASN A 99 15.81 38.64 5.44
CA ASN A 99 14.42 38.76 5.91
C ASN A 99 13.38 38.22 4.92
N ALA A 100 13.82 37.74 3.75
CA ALA A 100 12.91 37.19 2.75
C ALA A 100 12.33 35.85 3.24
N LYS A 101 11.03 35.65 3.00
CA LYS A 101 10.38 34.36 3.26
C LYS A 101 10.50 33.45 2.04
N VAL A 102 10.96 32.23 2.25
CA VAL A 102 11.05 31.20 1.20
C VAL A 102 9.67 30.58 1.00
N VAL A 103 9.11 30.69 -0.20
CA VAL A 103 7.79 30.16 -0.54
C VAL A 103 7.96 28.94 -1.43
N GLY A 104 7.35 27.81 -1.09
CA GLY A 104 7.46 26.59 -1.89
C GLY A 104 6.54 25.47 -1.41
N SER A 105 6.50 24.38 -2.18
CA SER A 105 5.78 23.16 -1.79
C SER A 105 6.37 22.54 -0.52
N PRO A 106 5.63 21.68 0.21
CA PRO A 106 6.19 20.98 1.37
C PRO A 106 7.48 20.23 1.05
N ALA A 107 7.54 19.58 -0.12
CA ALA A 107 8.73 18.89 -0.60
C ALA A 107 9.87 19.86 -0.94
N ALA A 108 9.59 20.97 -1.63
CA ALA A 108 10.60 21.99 -1.95
C ALA A 108 11.25 22.55 -0.67
N LEU A 109 10.44 22.91 0.32
CA LEU A 109 10.94 23.45 1.59
C LEU A 109 11.78 22.43 2.36
N ASN A 110 11.43 21.15 2.31
CA ASN A 110 12.22 20.08 2.90
C ASN A 110 13.56 19.90 2.18
N PHE A 111 13.56 19.88 0.85
CA PHE A 111 14.78 19.74 0.05
C PHE A 111 15.72 20.94 0.22
N LEU A 112 15.18 22.17 0.22
CA LEU A 112 15.96 23.39 0.40
C LEU A 112 16.66 23.48 1.75
N LYS A 113 16.09 22.93 2.83
CA LYS A 113 16.81 22.85 4.12
C LYS A 113 18.10 22.06 4.00
N ASN A 114 18.06 20.97 3.22
CA ASN A 114 19.23 20.14 2.95
C ASN A 114 20.18 20.79 1.95
N ILE A 115 19.68 21.49 0.93
CA ILE A 115 20.52 22.15 -0.08
C ILE A 115 21.23 23.39 0.51
N ALA A 116 20.49 24.21 1.25
CA ALA A 116 21.01 25.46 1.80
C ALA A 116 21.73 25.27 3.15
N HIS A 117 21.60 24.09 3.78
CA HIS A 117 22.17 23.75 5.09
C HIS A 117 21.96 24.82 6.17
N ARG A 118 20.79 25.47 6.16
CA ARG A 118 20.45 26.54 7.08
C ARG A 118 18.95 26.64 7.30
N ASN A 119 18.58 27.24 8.42
CA ASN A 119 17.20 27.64 8.67
C ASN A 119 16.88 28.95 7.95
N PHE A 120 15.64 29.07 7.50
CA PHE A 120 15.06 30.25 6.87
C PHE A 120 13.56 30.27 7.19
N ASP A 121 12.97 31.47 7.24
CA ASP A 121 11.52 31.60 7.34
C ASP A 121 10.87 31.14 6.04
N SER A 122 9.76 30.40 6.15
CA SER A 122 9.10 29.85 4.97
C SER A 122 7.58 29.94 5.01
N ILE A 123 6.99 29.87 3.82
CA ILE A 123 5.55 29.76 3.57
C ILE A 123 5.33 28.52 2.71
N THR A 124 4.62 27.54 3.25
CA THR A 124 4.22 26.35 2.52
C THR A 124 3.03 26.66 1.61
N VAL A 125 3.11 26.26 0.34
CA VAL A 125 2.04 26.47 -0.65
C VAL A 125 1.72 25.19 -1.42
N GLY A 126 0.48 25.09 -1.91
CA GLY A 126 -0.03 23.98 -2.73
C GLY A 126 -1.27 24.42 -3.52
N ASP A 127 -1.99 23.44 -4.09
CA ASP A 127 -3.22 23.70 -4.85
C ASP A 127 -4.19 24.61 -4.07
N GLY A 128 -4.62 25.71 -4.70
CA GLY A 128 -5.56 26.67 -4.11
C GLY A 128 -4.93 27.70 -3.16
N SER A 129 -3.63 27.58 -2.85
CA SER A 129 -2.93 28.61 -2.07
C SER A 129 -2.78 29.90 -2.88
N SER A 130 -2.75 31.05 -2.20
CA SER A 130 -2.48 32.33 -2.84
C SER A 130 -1.63 33.25 -1.96
N LEU A 131 -0.91 34.17 -2.59
CA LEU A 131 -0.08 35.18 -1.93
C LEU A 131 -0.29 36.54 -2.61
N ASN A 132 -0.67 37.54 -1.82
CA ASN A 132 -0.97 38.88 -2.30
C ASN A 132 0.26 39.80 -2.17
N LEU A 133 0.62 40.50 -3.26
CA LEU A 133 1.72 41.46 -3.36
C LEU A 133 1.26 42.94 -3.38
N GLY A 134 -0.02 43.19 -3.13
CA GLY A 134 -0.71 44.48 -3.23
C GLY A 134 -1.67 44.46 -4.43
N ASN A 135 -1.21 44.94 -5.58
CA ASN A 135 -1.95 44.96 -6.85
C ASN A 135 -1.78 43.70 -7.71
N LYS A 136 -1.06 42.68 -7.23
CA LYS A 136 -0.82 41.41 -7.92
C LYS A 136 -1.03 40.23 -6.98
N THR A 137 -1.61 39.15 -7.49
CA THR A 137 -1.95 37.94 -6.75
C THR A 137 -1.27 36.73 -7.37
N LEU A 138 -0.46 36.03 -6.57
CA LEU A 138 0.17 34.77 -6.94
C LEU A 138 -0.74 33.62 -6.53
N LYS A 139 -1.13 32.76 -7.48
CA LYS A 139 -1.91 31.55 -7.24
C LYS A 139 -1.05 30.33 -7.51
N PHE A 140 -1.00 29.40 -6.57
CA PHE A 140 -0.12 28.23 -6.65
C PHE A 140 -0.88 26.99 -7.12
N ILE A 141 -0.24 26.22 -7.99
CA ILE A 141 -0.83 25.03 -8.63
C ILE A 141 0.19 23.89 -8.52
N SER A 142 -0.14 22.85 -7.75
CA SER A 142 0.78 21.73 -7.52
C SER A 142 0.99 20.96 -8.83
N ALA A 143 2.25 20.77 -9.21
CA ALA A 143 2.64 20.06 -10.43
C ALA A 143 3.71 18.99 -10.12
N PRO A 144 3.53 18.14 -9.09
CA PRO A 144 4.58 17.24 -8.64
C PRO A 144 4.95 16.23 -9.73
N PHE A 145 6.22 15.84 -9.72
CA PHE A 145 6.86 14.97 -10.70
C PHE A 145 6.94 15.58 -12.10
N LEU A 146 7.03 16.92 -12.21
CA LEU A 146 7.30 17.64 -13.47
C LEU A 146 8.57 18.50 -13.40
N HIS A 147 9.74 17.92 -13.10
CA HIS A 147 10.03 16.47 -13.09
C HIS A 147 10.34 15.88 -11.71
N TRP A 148 10.44 16.70 -10.66
CA TRP A 148 10.68 16.25 -9.29
C TRP A 148 9.43 16.36 -8.40
N PRO A 149 9.40 15.68 -7.23
CA PRO A 149 8.25 15.69 -6.34
C PRO A 149 7.83 17.07 -5.80
N ASP A 150 8.72 18.06 -5.89
CA ASP A 150 8.60 19.38 -5.31
C ASP A 150 7.99 20.44 -6.24
N THR A 151 7.88 20.14 -7.53
CA THR A 151 7.49 21.10 -8.55
C THR A 151 6.11 21.74 -8.31
N ILE A 152 6.06 23.07 -8.44
CA ILE A 152 4.85 23.86 -8.31
C ILE A 152 4.82 24.99 -9.36
N TYR A 153 3.67 25.25 -9.97
CA TYR A 153 3.49 26.41 -10.85
C TYR A 153 2.95 27.60 -10.07
N THR A 154 3.23 28.80 -10.57
CA THR A 154 2.64 30.03 -10.05
C THR A 154 1.96 30.82 -11.15
N TYR A 155 0.68 31.10 -10.98
CA TYR A 155 -0.12 31.93 -11.87
C TYR A 155 -0.27 33.34 -11.28
N VAL A 156 0.18 34.36 -12.00
CA VAL A 156 -0.01 35.78 -11.66
C VAL A 156 -1.33 36.24 -12.27
N GLU A 157 -2.37 36.38 -11.43
CA GLU A 157 -3.76 36.47 -11.88
C GLU A 157 -4.05 37.67 -12.78
N GLU A 158 -3.63 38.85 -12.35
CA GLU A 158 -3.89 40.12 -13.03
C GLU A 158 -3.12 40.22 -14.35
N ASP A 159 -1.99 39.52 -14.44
CA ASP A 159 -1.12 39.49 -15.61
C ASP A 159 -1.38 38.29 -16.52
N LYS A 160 -2.24 37.33 -16.15
CA LYS A 160 -2.50 36.12 -16.94
C LYS A 160 -1.21 35.39 -17.35
N LEU A 161 -0.24 35.37 -16.44
CA LEU A 161 1.10 34.89 -16.67
C LEU A 161 1.34 33.66 -15.79
N LEU A 162 1.87 32.59 -16.38
CA LEU A 162 2.16 31.35 -15.67
C LEU A 162 3.68 31.12 -15.60
N ILE A 163 4.22 30.93 -14.39
CA ILE A 163 5.61 30.56 -14.13
C ILE A 163 5.65 29.05 -13.85
N THR A 164 6.45 28.30 -14.61
CA THR A 164 6.33 26.83 -14.69
C THR A 164 7.63 26.07 -14.41
N CYS A 165 8.74 26.78 -14.20
CA CYS A 165 10.07 26.18 -14.15
C CYS A 165 10.28 25.24 -15.36
N ASP A 166 10.68 23.99 -15.16
CA ASP A 166 11.04 23.07 -16.26
C ASP A 166 9.91 22.79 -17.25
N SER A 167 8.66 22.84 -16.79
CA SER A 167 7.53 22.57 -17.68
C SER A 167 7.43 23.61 -18.79
N PHE A 168 7.23 23.13 -20.02
CA PHE A 168 7.16 23.92 -21.25
C PHE A 168 8.45 24.65 -21.65
N GLY A 169 9.57 24.41 -20.94
CA GLY A 169 10.89 24.92 -21.28
C GLY A 169 11.70 24.00 -22.19
N CYS A 170 12.90 24.45 -22.56
CA CYS A 170 13.88 23.61 -23.27
C CYS A 170 15.31 24.15 -23.14
N HIS A 171 16.31 23.31 -23.43
CA HIS A 171 17.70 23.77 -23.56
C HIS A 171 17.93 24.41 -24.95
N TYR A 172 17.55 25.67 -25.06
CA TYR A 172 17.78 26.51 -26.23
C TYR A 172 18.17 27.93 -25.78
N CYS A 173 19.41 28.34 -26.05
CA CYS A 173 19.87 29.66 -25.63
C CYS A 173 19.49 30.73 -26.67
N ASN A 174 18.48 31.55 -26.34
CA ASN A 174 18.12 32.74 -27.11
C ASN A 174 18.49 34.01 -26.31
N PRO A 175 19.37 34.89 -26.81
CA PRO A 175 19.72 36.15 -26.14
C PRO A 175 18.52 37.09 -25.90
N GLU A 176 17.53 37.05 -26.79
CA GLU A 176 16.30 37.86 -26.69
C GLU A 176 15.25 37.22 -25.77
N VAL A 177 15.48 35.97 -25.33
CA VAL A 177 14.66 35.18 -24.38
C VAL A 177 13.17 35.04 -24.71
N PHE A 178 12.68 35.44 -25.89
CA PHE A 178 11.27 35.30 -26.29
C PHE A 178 11.11 34.36 -27.49
N ASN A 179 10.05 33.56 -27.50
CA ASN A 179 9.86 32.50 -28.49
C ASN A 179 9.61 33.01 -29.92
N ASP A 180 8.98 34.18 -30.08
CA ASP A 180 8.78 34.87 -31.36
C ASP A 180 10.06 35.50 -31.93
N LEU A 181 11.13 35.57 -31.13
CA LEU A 181 12.44 36.10 -31.51
C LEU A 181 13.49 34.99 -31.67
N ASN A 182 13.07 33.73 -31.74
CA ASN A 182 14.01 32.63 -32.01
C ASN A 182 14.58 32.74 -33.43
N GLU A 183 15.90 32.67 -33.56
CA GLU A 183 16.59 32.75 -34.86
C GLU A 183 16.22 31.57 -35.78
N ASN A 184 16.07 30.37 -35.21
CA ASN A 184 15.69 29.17 -35.95
C ASN A 184 14.65 28.36 -35.17
N ASN A 185 13.42 28.36 -35.70
CA ASN A 185 12.31 27.65 -35.08
C ASN A 185 12.42 26.12 -35.17
N ASN A 186 13.16 25.57 -36.15
CA ASN A 186 13.35 24.12 -36.23
C ASN A 186 14.27 23.63 -35.11
N ASP A 187 15.37 24.33 -34.88
CA ASP A 187 16.33 24.02 -33.80
C ASP A 187 15.64 24.13 -32.42
N TYR A 188 14.79 25.15 -32.23
CA TYR A 188 13.98 25.30 -31.03
C TYR A 188 13.02 24.11 -30.83
N LEU A 189 12.30 23.69 -31.87
CA LEU A 189 11.37 22.57 -31.79
C LEU A 189 12.09 21.23 -31.56
N GLU A 190 13.28 21.06 -32.15
CA GLU A 190 14.15 19.90 -31.90
C GLU A 190 14.58 19.86 -30.43
N ALA A 191 15.10 20.98 -29.90
CA ALA A 191 15.50 21.10 -28.51
C ALA A 191 14.31 20.87 -27.55
N LEU A 192 13.14 21.41 -27.88
CA LEU A 192 11.91 21.23 -27.11
C LEU A 192 11.45 19.77 -27.07
N LYS A 193 11.46 19.08 -28.21
CA LYS A 193 11.08 17.67 -28.28
C LYS A 193 12.07 16.80 -27.50
N TYR A 194 13.36 17.05 -27.68
CA TYR A 194 14.40 16.32 -26.96
C TYR A 194 14.29 16.52 -25.45
N TYR A 195 14.13 17.77 -24.99
CA TYR A 195 13.91 18.10 -23.58
C TYR A 195 12.68 17.38 -23.02
N PHE A 196 11.57 17.39 -23.76
CA PHE A 196 10.38 16.64 -23.37
C PHE A 196 10.67 15.14 -23.23
N ASP A 197 11.28 14.50 -24.23
CA ASP A 197 11.47 13.05 -24.23
C ASP A 197 12.32 12.55 -23.07
N VAL A 198 13.38 13.29 -22.74
CA VAL A 198 14.37 12.87 -21.74
C VAL A 198 13.99 13.28 -20.31
N ILE A 199 13.30 14.41 -20.12
CA ILE A 199 12.91 14.90 -18.78
C ILE A 199 11.43 14.62 -18.48
N MET A 200 10.52 15.01 -19.38
CA MET A 200 9.07 14.96 -19.13
C MET A 200 8.42 13.65 -19.58
N GLY A 201 9.04 12.93 -20.51
CA GLY A 201 8.57 11.68 -21.10
C GLY A 201 8.26 10.57 -20.08
N PRO A 202 9.05 10.40 -19.00
CA PRO A 202 8.71 9.50 -17.90
C PRO A 202 7.45 9.90 -17.11
N PHE A 203 7.02 11.16 -17.21
CA PHE A 203 5.96 11.74 -16.39
C PHE A 203 4.76 12.23 -17.20
N LYS A 204 4.54 11.69 -18.41
CA LYS A 204 3.44 12.08 -19.34
C LYS A 204 2.07 12.24 -18.68
N SER A 205 1.70 11.34 -17.78
CA SER A 205 0.41 11.42 -17.10
C SER A 205 0.35 12.54 -16.04
N HIS A 206 1.49 13.01 -15.52
CA HIS A 206 1.59 14.17 -14.63
C HIS A 206 1.49 15.43 -15.49
N VAL A 207 2.07 15.41 -16.70
CA VAL A 207 1.90 16.47 -17.70
C VAL A 207 0.41 16.64 -18.01
N LEU A 208 -0.31 15.55 -18.33
CA LEU A 208 -1.75 15.60 -18.58
C LEU A 208 -2.56 16.13 -17.38
N SER A 209 -2.17 15.76 -16.16
CA SER A 209 -2.79 16.28 -14.94
C SER A 209 -2.57 17.77 -14.78
N ALA A 210 -1.33 18.25 -14.94
CA ALA A 210 -0.98 19.66 -14.84
C ALA A 210 -1.65 20.50 -15.94
N VAL A 211 -1.66 20.02 -17.19
CA VAL A 211 -2.42 20.62 -18.30
C VAL A 211 -3.90 20.72 -17.95
N GLY A 212 -4.47 19.67 -17.33
CA GLY A 212 -5.86 19.66 -16.86
C GLY A 212 -6.16 20.70 -15.78
N LYS A 213 -5.19 21.00 -14.90
CA LYS A 213 -5.32 22.01 -13.84
C LYS A 213 -5.28 23.44 -14.39
N ILE A 214 -4.54 23.69 -15.47
CA ILE A 214 -4.38 25.03 -16.05
C ILE A 214 -5.36 25.33 -17.20
N LYS A 215 -6.16 24.36 -17.65
CA LYS A 215 -7.01 24.45 -18.84
C LYS A 215 -8.03 25.61 -18.81
N ASP A 216 -8.52 25.95 -17.62
CA ASP A 216 -9.57 26.98 -17.43
C ASP A 216 -8.97 28.37 -17.13
N LEU A 217 -7.64 28.47 -17.05
CA LEU A 217 -6.93 29.73 -16.87
C LEU A 217 -6.78 30.46 -18.20
N LYS A 218 -6.91 31.79 -18.16
CA LYS A 218 -6.52 32.64 -19.29
C LYS A 218 -5.02 32.84 -19.20
N ILE A 219 -4.28 32.30 -20.17
CA ILE A 219 -2.81 32.37 -20.17
C ILE A 219 -2.37 33.14 -21.41
N ASP A 220 -1.86 34.36 -21.18
CA ASP A 220 -1.30 35.21 -22.23
C ASP A 220 0.22 35.00 -22.36
N MET A 221 0.87 34.44 -21.33
CA MET A 221 2.32 34.21 -21.32
C MET A 221 2.72 33.06 -20.38
N ILE A 222 3.71 32.26 -20.77
CA ILE A 222 4.34 31.22 -19.93
C ILE A 222 5.83 31.51 -19.78
N CYS A 223 6.30 31.48 -18.55
CA CYS A 223 7.66 31.79 -18.11
C CYS A 223 8.33 30.50 -17.58
N PRO A 224 9.03 29.74 -18.44
CA PRO A 224 9.74 28.51 -18.04
C PRO A 224 11.09 28.82 -17.39
N GLY A 225 11.69 27.84 -16.71
CA GLY A 225 13.02 27.89 -16.08
C GLY A 225 14.16 27.79 -17.10
N HIS A 226 13.89 27.27 -18.30
CA HIS A 226 14.85 27.17 -19.39
C HIS A 226 14.26 27.60 -20.72
N GLY A 227 15.11 28.18 -21.56
CA GLY A 227 14.78 28.53 -22.93
C GLY A 227 13.92 29.79 -23.03
N PRO A 228 13.29 30.02 -24.18
CA PRO A 228 12.53 31.23 -24.43
C PRO A 228 11.20 31.27 -23.64
N ILE A 229 10.85 32.45 -23.15
CA ILE A 229 9.54 32.84 -22.62
C ILE A 229 8.51 32.76 -23.75
N LEU A 230 7.39 32.11 -23.47
CA LEU A 230 6.33 31.88 -24.43
C LEU A 230 5.33 33.05 -24.35
N ARG A 231 5.41 33.98 -25.29
CA ARG A 231 4.47 35.11 -25.41
C ARG A 231 3.68 35.12 -26.71
N ASP A 232 4.22 34.52 -27.77
CA ASP A 232 3.47 34.26 -29.00
C ASP A 232 2.88 32.85 -28.94
N ASN A 233 1.55 32.78 -28.97
CA ASN A 233 0.76 31.55 -28.91
C ASN A 233 1.25 30.53 -27.84
N PRO A 234 1.30 30.92 -26.54
CA PRO A 234 1.89 30.08 -25.49
C PRO A 234 1.21 28.71 -25.34
N LEU A 235 -0.09 28.64 -25.59
CA LEU A 235 -0.86 27.40 -25.50
C LEU A 235 -0.45 26.36 -26.55
N LYS A 236 0.18 26.77 -27.66
CA LYS A 236 0.71 25.83 -28.67
C LYS A 236 1.71 24.84 -28.05
N ILE A 237 2.57 25.29 -27.13
CA ILE A 237 3.54 24.42 -26.47
C ILE A 237 2.85 23.50 -25.46
N VAL A 238 1.85 24.02 -24.75
CA VAL A 238 1.00 23.22 -23.84
C VAL A 238 0.30 22.10 -24.62
N ASP A 239 -0.25 22.42 -25.80
CA ASP A 239 -0.89 21.45 -26.69
C ASP A 239 0.10 20.42 -27.23
N LEU A 240 1.33 20.81 -27.58
CA LEU A 240 2.38 19.86 -27.97
C LEU A 240 2.72 18.90 -26.84
N TYR A 241 2.91 19.41 -25.62
CA TYR A 241 3.16 18.59 -24.43
C TYR A 241 2.01 17.61 -24.18
N LYS A 242 0.77 18.08 -24.35
CA LYS A 242 -0.42 17.24 -24.28
C LYS A 242 -0.39 16.15 -25.35
N ILE A 243 -0.17 16.50 -26.61
CA ILE A 243 -0.09 15.54 -27.74
C ILE A 243 1.01 14.49 -27.50
N TRP A 244 2.20 14.91 -27.06
CA TRP A 244 3.31 13.99 -26.79
C TRP A 244 3.07 13.10 -25.55
N SER A 245 2.17 13.54 -24.67
CA SER A 245 1.78 12.82 -23.46
C SER A 245 0.56 11.92 -23.63
N GLU A 246 -0.29 12.21 -24.62
CA GLU A 246 -1.41 11.37 -24.98
C GLU A 246 -0.90 10.04 -25.56
N GLU A 247 -1.52 8.94 -25.15
CA GLU A 247 -1.19 7.63 -25.70
C GLU A 247 -1.46 7.65 -27.21
N ILE A 248 -0.46 7.28 -28.01
CA ILE A 248 -0.68 6.96 -29.42
C ILE A 248 -1.60 5.75 -29.43
N LYS A 249 -2.90 5.99 -29.61
CA LYS A 249 -3.84 4.91 -29.88
C LYS A 249 -3.41 4.30 -31.22
N PRO A 250 -3.06 3.01 -31.29
CA PRO A 250 -2.77 2.39 -32.56
C PRO A 250 -4.00 2.58 -33.45
N GLY A 251 -3.82 3.25 -34.60
CA GLY A 251 -4.87 3.47 -35.60
C GLY A 251 -5.22 2.20 -36.37
N ASN A 252 -5.02 1.03 -35.77
CA ASN A 252 -5.15 -0.27 -36.40
C ASN A 252 -5.89 -1.22 -35.45
N ASP A 253 -6.79 -2.05 -35.97
CA ASP A 253 -7.54 -3.06 -35.21
C ASP A 253 -6.66 -4.22 -34.66
N LYS A 254 -5.34 -4.08 -34.73
CA LYS A 254 -4.34 -5.09 -34.34
C LYS A 254 -3.52 -4.63 -33.14
N LEU A 255 -3.11 -5.60 -32.32
CA LEU A 255 -2.28 -5.40 -31.13
C LEU A 255 -0.80 -5.59 -31.48
N ASP A 256 0.07 -4.71 -31.00
CA ASP A 256 1.49 -4.75 -31.30
C ASP A 256 2.27 -5.57 -30.26
N VAL A 257 3.15 -6.45 -30.74
CA VAL A 257 4.12 -7.20 -29.93
C VAL A 257 5.51 -7.01 -30.51
N THR A 258 6.49 -6.64 -29.68
CA THR A 258 7.90 -6.56 -30.11
C THR A 258 8.69 -7.77 -29.59
N ILE A 259 9.45 -8.41 -30.47
CA ILE A 259 10.40 -9.48 -30.13
C ILE A 259 11.80 -8.96 -30.44
N CYS A 260 12.58 -8.69 -29.40
CA CYS A 260 13.99 -8.31 -29.51
C CYS A 260 14.81 -9.58 -29.27
N TYR A 261 15.60 -10.04 -30.23
CA TYR A 261 16.48 -11.19 -30.03
C TYR A 261 17.88 -10.97 -30.57
N VAL A 262 18.82 -11.76 -30.08
CA VAL A 262 20.15 -11.94 -30.68
C VAL A 262 20.45 -13.44 -30.73
N SER A 263 21.20 -13.91 -31.72
CA SER A 263 21.48 -15.34 -31.88
C SER A 263 22.89 -15.58 -32.40
N ALA A 264 23.68 -16.39 -31.69
CA ALA A 264 25.05 -16.71 -32.10
C ALA A 264 25.12 -17.82 -33.18
N TYR A 265 24.27 -18.85 -33.05
CA TYR A 265 24.28 -20.04 -33.92
C TYR A 265 22.92 -20.33 -34.57
N GLY A 266 22.03 -19.34 -34.63
CA GLY A 266 20.66 -19.51 -35.17
C GLY A 266 19.66 -20.19 -34.22
N TYR A 267 20.09 -20.67 -33.05
CA TYR A 267 19.22 -21.42 -32.12
C TYR A 267 18.20 -20.56 -31.36
N THR A 268 18.60 -19.39 -30.89
CA THR A 268 17.65 -18.45 -30.26
C THR A 268 16.73 -17.84 -31.31
N GLU A 269 17.25 -17.60 -32.51
CA GLU A 269 16.46 -17.17 -33.66
C GLU A 269 15.38 -18.19 -34.05
N SER A 270 15.69 -19.49 -34.09
CA SER A 270 14.69 -20.51 -34.43
C SER A 270 13.54 -20.56 -33.42
N LEU A 271 13.81 -20.30 -32.13
CA LEU A 271 12.76 -20.09 -31.13
C LEU A 271 11.95 -18.81 -31.41
N ALA A 272 12.61 -17.69 -31.71
CA ALA A 272 11.95 -16.42 -32.02
C ALA A 272 10.96 -16.54 -33.20
N ILE A 273 11.36 -17.27 -34.25
CA ILE A 273 10.55 -17.53 -35.43
C ILE A 273 9.28 -18.30 -35.07
N GLU A 274 9.39 -19.37 -34.27
CA GLU A 274 8.21 -20.16 -33.87
C GLU A 274 7.28 -19.39 -32.92
N ILE A 275 7.85 -18.59 -32.01
CA ILE A 275 7.07 -17.70 -31.13
C ILE A 275 6.30 -16.66 -31.95
N LYS A 276 6.96 -16.03 -32.92
CA LYS A 276 6.33 -15.06 -33.84
C LYS A 276 5.15 -15.69 -34.57
N LYS A 277 5.36 -16.85 -35.22
CA LYS A 277 4.31 -17.59 -35.94
C LYS A 277 3.11 -17.89 -35.04
N ALA A 278 3.35 -18.28 -33.80
CA ALA A 278 2.29 -18.59 -32.84
C ALA A 278 1.47 -17.36 -32.44
N ILE A 279 2.11 -16.23 -32.19
CA ILE A 279 1.43 -14.97 -31.82
C ILE A 279 0.58 -14.47 -33.00
N GLU A 280 1.14 -14.45 -34.21
CA GLU A 280 0.41 -14.07 -35.43
C GLU A 280 -0.79 -14.99 -35.71
N ALA A 281 -0.68 -16.28 -35.41
CA ALA A 281 -1.78 -17.23 -35.55
C ALA A 281 -2.86 -17.11 -34.46
N SER A 282 -2.62 -16.38 -33.36
CA SER A 282 -3.50 -16.32 -32.19
C SER A 282 -4.52 -15.17 -32.23
N GLY A 283 -4.56 -14.37 -33.29
CA GLY A 283 -5.55 -13.32 -33.50
C GLY A 283 -5.00 -12.11 -34.25
N SER A 284 -5.64 -10.96 -34.08
CA SER A 284 -5.26 -9.69 -34.70
C SER A 284 -4.01 -9.10 -34.04
N PHE A 285 -2.83 -9.66 -34.33
CA PHE A 285 -1.54 -9.14 -33.87
C PHE A 285 -0.71 -8.57 -35.00
N ASN A 286 0.15 -7.62 -34.65
CA ASN A 286 1.25 -7.12 -35.46
C ASN A 286 2.55 -7.41 -34.69
N VAL A 287 3.39 -8.31 -35.21
CA VAL A 287 4.59 -8.78 -34.50
C VAL A 287 5.85 -8.21 -35.14
N HIS A 288 6.50 -7.31 -34.42
CA HIS A 288 7.78 -6.69 -34.81
C HIS A 288 8.92 -7.52 -34.26
N ALA A 289 9.61 -8.29 -35.09
CA ALA A 289 10.76 -9.09 -34.66
C ALA A 289 12.06 -8.44 -35.14
N PHE A 290 12.94 -8.14 -34.20
CA PHE A 290 14.21 -7.47 -34.42
C PHE A 290 15.35 -8.37 -33.98
N ASP A 291 16.25 -8.69 -34.90
CA ASP A 291 17.61 -9.06 -34.53
C ASP A 291 18.35 -7.77 -34.13
N VAL A 292 18.62 -7.61 -32.83
CA VAL A 292 19.06 -6.33 -32.25
C VAL A 292 20.43 -5.88 -32.74
N ILE A 293 21.22 -6.74 -33.38
CA ILE A 293 22.51 -6.37 -33.98
C ILE A 293 22.38 -5.84 -35.42
N HIS A 294 21.19 -5.96 -36.03
CA HIS A 294 20.93 -5.60 -37.42
C HIS A 294 19.92 -4.45 -37.57
N HIS A 295 19.40 -3.91 -36.46
CA HIS A 295 18.38 -2.85 -36.45
C HIS A 295 18.80 -1.69 -35.55
N ASP A 296 18.30 -0.48 -35.86
CA ASP A 296 18.56 0.71 -35.05
C ASP A 296 17.83 0.63 -33.71
N ILE A 297 18.52 1.00 -32.63
CA ILE A 297 17.96 0.90 -31.28
C ILE A 297 16.77 1.83 -31.07
N ASN A 298 16.73 3.01 -31.71
CA ASN A 298 15.61 3.94 -31.55
C ASN A 298 14.35 3.38 -32.23
N GLU A 299 14.50 2.74 -33.39
CA GLU A 299 13.39 2.05 -34.05
C GLU A 299 12.80 0.93 -33.15
N ILE A 300 13.68 0.16 -32.49
CA ILE A 300 13.27 -0.87 -31.53
C ILE A 300 12.49 -0.25 -30.36
N LEU A 301 13.01 0.82 -29.77
CA LEU A 301 12.38 1.51 -28.64
C LEU A 301 11.02 2.10 -29.01
N ASP A 302 10.89 2.67 -30.21
CA ASP A 302 9.62 3.18 -30.72
C ASP A 302 8.55 2.07 -30.84
N LYS A 303 8.95 0.87 -31.28
CA LYS A 303 8.04 -0.29 -31.32
C LYS A 303 7.70 -0.82 -29.94
N ILE A 304 8.66 -0.84 -29.01
CA ILE A 304 8.42 -1.21 -27.61
C ILE A 304 7.40 -0.26 -26.96
N ASN A 305 7.51 1.04 -27.23
CA ASN A 305 6.62 2.06 -26.70
C ASN A 305 5.15 1.80 -27.05
N ILE A 306 4.87 1.39 -28.29
CA ILE A 306 3.49 1.13 -28.75
C ILE A 306 2.99 -0.30 -28.45
N SER A 307 3.89 -1.25 -28.17
CA SER A 307 3.53 -2.65 -28.00
C SER A 307 2.86 -2.96 -26.68
N GLN A 308 1.90 -3.88 -26.70
CA GLN A 308 1.21 -4.40 -25.50
C GLN A 308 2.03 -5.51 -24.82
N GLY A 309 2.99 -6.10 -25.54
CA GLY A 309 3.97 -6.99 -24.94
C GLY A 309 5.31 -7.00 -25.65
N VAL A 310 6.36 -7.36 -24.92
CA VAL A 310 7.75 -7.38 -25.39
C VAL A 310 8.44 -8.68 -24.98
N LEU A 311 9.13 -9.33 -25.92
CA LEU A 311 9.88 -10.57 -25.68
C LEU A 311 11.36 -10.34 -25.93
N PHE A 312 12.20 -10.89 -25.04
CA PHE A 312 13.66 -10.74 -25.10
C PHE A 312 14.36 -12.09 -25.31
N GLY A 313 14.99 -12.27 -26.47
CA GLY A 313 15.69 -13.47 -26.87
C GLY A 313 17.21 -13.35 -26.71
N THR A 314 17.83 -14.18 -25.88
CA THR A 314 19.31 -14.19 -25.75
C THR A 314 19.86 -15.60 -25.57
N PRO A 315 20.98 -15.97 -26.21
CA PRO A 315 21.76 -17.10 -25.77
C PRO A 315 22.51 -16.76 -24.48
N THR A 316 23.18 -17.75 -23.89
CA THR A 316 24.11 -17.55 -22.77
C THR A 316 25.55 -17.64 -23.26
N ILE A 317 26.34 -16.59 -23.04
CA ILE A 317 27.78 -16.57 -23.30
C ILE A 317 28.46 -16.03 -22.03
N ASN A 318 29.48 -16.75 -21.55
CA ASN A 318 30.23 -16.40 -20.34
C ASN A 318 29.35 -16.13 -19.09
N GLY A 319 28.26 -16.90 -18.95
CA GLY A 319 27.37 -16.81 -17.79
C GLY A 319 26.39 -15.63 -17.82
N ASP A 320 26.17 -14.99 -18.98
CA ASP A 320 25.27 -13.85 -19.07
C ASP A 320 24.54 -13.74 -20.43
N ALA A 321 23.57 -12.83 -20.49
CA ALA A 321 22.95 -12.35 -21.71
C ALA A 321 23.92 -11.49 -22.51
N LEU A 322 23.72 -11.44 -23.83
CA LEU A 322 24.63 -10.70 -24.70
C LEU A 322 24.36 -9.18 -24.61
N LYS A 323 25.43 -8.39 -24.68
CA LYS A 323 25.40 -6.92 -24.59
C LYS A 323 24.30 -6.25 -25.44
N PRO A 324 24.03 -6.64 -26.70
CA PRO A 324 22.96 -6.01 -27.48
C PRO A 324 21.58 -6.09 -26.85
N ILE A 325 21.27 -7.17 -26.11
CA ILE A 325 20.01 -7.28 -25.35
C ILE A 325 20.04 -6.41 -24.10
N TRP A 326 21.20 -6.30 -23.44
CA TRP A 326 21.39 -5.36 -22.34
C TRP A 326 21.22 -3.91 -22.78
N ASP A 327 21.73 -3.52 -23.95
CA ASP A 327 21.59 -2.16 -24.48
C ASP A 327 20.11 -1.76 -24.63
N VAL A 328 19.26 -2.68 -25.12
CA VAL A 328 17.81 -2.48 -25.15
C VAL A 328 17.24 -2.37 -23.73
N LEU A 329 17.52 -3.33 -22.85
CA LEU A 329 16.95 -3.39 -21.49
C LEU A 329 17.38 -2.24 -20.57
N VAL A 330 18.58 -1.69 -20.75
CA VAL A 330 19.08 -0.53 -20.00
C VAL A 330 18.44 0.76 -20.50
N SER A 331 18.06 0.81 -21.78
CA SER A 331 17.34 1.93 -22.38
C SER A 331 15.86 1.99 -21.96
N LEU A 332 15.33 0.94 -21.31
CA LEU A 332 13.97 0.93 -20.78
C LEU A 332 13.90 1.57 -19.39
N ASN A 333 12.87 2.40 -19.21
CA ASN A 333 12.52 3.03 -17.93
C ASN A 333 11.31 2.33 -17.26
N PRO A 334 11.36 1.99 -15.95
CA PRO A 334 10.26 1.31 -15.24
C PRO A 334 8.97 2.13 -15.13
N LEU A 335 9.05 3.46 -15.16
CA LEU A 335 7.88 4.35 -15.14
C LEU A 335 7.21 4.42 -16.52
N VAL A 336 8.00 4.36 -17.59
CA VAL A 336 7.50 4.45 -18.98
C VAL A 336 6.97 3.11 -19.46
N HIS A 337 7.73 2.03 -19.25
CA HIS A 337 7.48 0.73 -19.87
C HIS A 337 6.80 -0.26 -18.93
N GLY A 338 6.78 0.01 -17.62
CA GLY A 338 6.18 -0.86 -16.61
C GLY A 338 4.73 -1.23 -16.94
N GLY A 339 4.31 -2.42 -16.52
CA GLY A 339 2.97 -2.95 -16.77
C GLY A 339 2.77 -3.62 -18.15
N LYS A 340 3.64 -3.39 -19.14
CA LYS A 340 3.63 -4.16 -20.38
C LYS A 340 3.92 -5.64 -20.09
N LEU A 341 3.30 -6.56 -20.84
CA LEU A 341 3.58 -7.99 -20.71
C LEU A 341 4.97 -8.28 -21.27
N ALA A 342 5.81 -8.98 -20.52
CA ALA A 342 7.14 -9.36 -20.99
C ALA A 342 7.57 -10.74 -20.52
N SER A 343 8.50 -11.32 -21.27
CA SER A 343 9.17 -12.56 -20.89
C SER A 343 10.46 -12.70 -21.71
N ALA A 344 11.30 -13.66 -21.32
CA ALA A 344 12.56 -13.94 -21.95
C ALA A 344 12.58 -15.36 -22.53
N PHE A 345 13.35 -15.54 -23.59
CA PHE A 345 13.58 -16.85 -24.19
C PHE A 345 15.02 -17.00 -24.69
N GLY A 346 15.49 -18.23 -24.88
CA GLY A 346 16.85 -18.42 -25.37
C GLY A 346 17.39 -19.83 -25.36
N SER A 347 18.43 -20.05 -26.17
CA SER A 347 19.20 -21.29 -26.20
C SER A 347 20.47 -21.19 -25.34
N TYR A 348 20.87 -22.26 -24.65
CA TYR A 348 22.12 -22.27 -23.86
C TYR A 348 22.91 -23.57 -24.05
N GLY A 349 24.19 -23.55 -23.68
CA GLY A 349 25.04 -24.75 -23.68
C GLY A 349 24.92 -25.56 -22.37
N TRP A 350 25.67 -25.15 -21.34
CA TRP A 350 25.73 -25.87 -20.06
C TRP A 350 25.19 -25.06 -18.86
N SER A 351 25.41 -23.74 -18.79
CA SER A 351 25.13 -22.94 -17.59
C SER A 351 23.80 -22.16 -17.64
N GLY A 352 23.55 -21.43 -18.73
CA GLY A 352 22.23 -20.95 -19.14
C GLY A 352 21.63 -19.75 -18.39
N GLU A 353 22.46 -18.92 -17.76
CA GLU A 353 22.08 -17.76 -16.94
C GLU A 353 21.50 -16.57 -17.73
N GLY A 354 21.74 -16.49 -19.05
CA GLY A 354 21.33 -15.31 -19.82
C GLY A 354 19.83 -15.01 -19.75
N VAL A 355 18.99 -16.05 -19.87
CA VAL A 355 17.52 -15.89 -19.76
C VAL A 355 17.10 -15.51 -18.33
N PRO A 356 17.54 -16.20 -17.25
CA PRO A 356 17.34 -15.75 -15.88
C PRO A 356 17.75 -14.29 -15.61
N ASN A 357 18.92 -13.86 -16.08
CA ASN A 357 19.41 -12.49 -15.84
C ASN A 357 18.51 -11.45 -16.51
N VAL A 358 18.06 -11.73 -17.74
CA VAL A 358 17.07 -10.88 -18.42
C VAL A 358 15.75 -10.85 -17.65
N MET A 359 15.28 -11.99 -17.12
CA MET A 359 14.05 -12.02 -16.30
C MET A 359 14.17 -11.18 -15.04
N GLU A 360 15.33 -11.16 -14.36
CA GLU A 360 15.54 -10.28 -13.22
C GLU A 360 15.50 -8.80 -13.63
N ARG A 361 16.08 -8.44 -14.77
CA ARG A 361 15.96 -7.07 -15.29
C ARG A 361 14.52 -6.71 -15.68
N ILE A 362 13.77 -7.62 -16.28
CA ILE A 362 12.35 -7.43 -16.60
C ILE A 362 11.55 -7.11 -15.32
N LYS A 363 11.84 -7.79 -14.20
CA LYS A 363 11.21 -7.50 -12.90
C LYS A 363 11.59 -6.11 -12.39
N GLN A 364 12.87 -5.72 -12.47
CA GLN A 364 13.32 -4.37 -12.09
C GLN A 364 12.63 -3.28 -12.92
N LEU A 365 12.32 -3.57 -14.19
CA LEU A 365 11.57 -2.69 -15.09
C LEU A 365 10.05 -2.67 -14.81
N ARG A 366 9.57 -3.39 -13.79
CA ARG A 366 8.15 -3.48 -13.40
C ARG A 366 7.25 -3.99 -14.55
N LEU A 367 7.78 -4.82 -15.42
CA LEU A 367 7.03 -5.46 -16.50
C LEU A 367 6.25 -6.66 -15.95
N ASN A 368 5.05 -6.89 -16.49
CA ASN A 368 4.23 -8.04 -16.12
C ASN A 368 4.84 -9.31 -16.73
N THR A 369 5.16 -10.32 -15.93
CA THR A 369 5.98 -11.45 -16.40
C THR A 369 5.17 -12.68 -16.79
N LEU A 370 5.65 -13.41 -17.81
CA LEU A 370 5.34 -14.83 -18.01
C LEU A 370 6.59 -15.70 -17.78
N PRO A 371 6.42 -16.98 -17.37
CA PRO A 371 7.53 -17.91 -17.22
C PRO A 371 8.39 -17.96 -18.49
N PRO A 372 9.73 -17.89 -18.38
CA PRO A 372 10.60 -17.84 -19.57
C PRO A 372 10.68 -19.19 -20.29
N LEU A 373 11.14 -19.16 -21.54
CA LEU A 373 11.41 -20.37 -22.34
C LEU A 373 12.92 -20.59 -22.51
N ARG A 374 13.40 -21.81 -22.24
CA ARG A 374 14.82 -22.15 -22.41
C ARG A 374 14.96 -23.46 -23.18
N ALA A 375 15.92 -23.51 -24.10
CA ALA A 375 16.28 -24.73 -24.83
C ALA A 375 17.78 -24.99 -24.68
N SER A 376 18.15 -26.27 -24.51
CA SER A 376 19.56 -26.68 -24.46
C SER A 376 20.07 -26.96 -25.86
N PHE A 377 21.22 -26.37 -26.22
CA PHE A 377 21.83 -26.42 -27.54
C PHE A 377 20.83 -26.10 -28.68
N LYS A 378 20.83 -26.93 -29.72
CA LYS A 378 19.95 -26.80 -30.88
C LYS A 378 18.54 -27.22 -30.48
N PRO A 379 17.52 -26.36 -30.63
CA PRO A 379 16.14 -26.71 -30.33
C PRO A 379 15.69 -27.97 -31.08
N THR A 380 15.10 -28.90 -30.35
CA THR A 380 14.44 -30.09 -30.91
C THR A 380 13.04 -29.74 -31.42
N ASP A 381 12.37 -30.65 -32.14
CA ASP A 381 10.97 -30.47 -32.54
C ASP A 381 10.05 -30.28 -31.33
N GLU A 382 10.37 -30.89 -30.19
CA GLU A 382 9.68 -30.69 -28.93
C GLU A 382 9.88 -29.27 -28.39
N ASP A 383 11.11 -28.74 -28.44
CA ASP A 383 11.41 -27.37 -28.01
C ASP A 383 10.75 -26.33 -28.91
N LEU A 384 10.68 -26.59 -30.22
CA LEU A 384 9.95 -25.76 -31.18
C LEU A 384 8.43 -25.79 -30.91
N THR A 385 7.90 -26.96 -30.54
CA THR A 385 6.49 -27.09 -30.10
C THR A 385 6.22 -26.32 -28.80
N LYS A 386 7.17 -26.34 -27.85
CA LYS A 386 7.12 -25.52 -26.63
C LYS A 386 7.20 -24.04 -26.95
N ALA A 387 8.05 -23.63 -27.89
CA ALA A 387 8.16 -22.24 -28.35
C ALA A 387 6.85 -21.73 -28.97
N TYR A 388 6.23 -22.55 -29.81
CA TYR A 388 4.93 -22.25 -30.39
C TYR A 388 3.83 -22.14 -29.31
N SER A 389 3.82 -23.04 -28.33
CA SER A 389 2.87 -23.02 -27.21
C SER A 389 3.08 -21.81 -26.28
N PHE A 390 4.34 -21.43 -26.07
CA PHE A 390 4.72 -20.23 -25.33
C PHE A 390 4.20 -18.96 -26.03
N GLY A 391 4.38 -18.84 -27.34
CA GLY A 391 3.83 -17.73 -28.12
C GLY A 391 2.31 -17.63 -28.06
N LYS A 392 1.58 -18.76 -28.13
CA LYS A 392 0.12 -18.79 -27.91
C LYS A 392 -0.28 -18.28 -26.53
N SER A 393 0.42 -18.72 -25.49
CA SER A 393 0.15 -18.30 -24.10
C SER A 393 0.41 -16.81 -23.91
N PHE A 394 1.46 -16.29 -24.53
CA PHE A 394 1.80 -14.87 -24.52
C PHE A 394 0.70 -14.02 -25.18
N ALA A 395 0.26 -14.43 -26.38
CA ALA A 395 -0.84 -13.77 -27.10
C ALA A 395 -2.16 -13.80 -26.33
N ALA A 396 -2.53 -14.97 -25.78
CA ALA A 396 -3.75 -15.12 -24.98
C ALA A 396 -3.76 -14.19 -23.75
N ARG A 397 -2.62 -14.06 -23.07
CA ARG A 397 -2.48 -13.16 -21.92
C ARG A 397 -2.65 -11.69 -22.32
N ILE A 398 -2.11 -11.27 -23.45
CA ILE A 398 -2.31 -9.89 -23.95
C ILE A 398 -3.80 -9.63 -24.22
N GLN A 399 -4.48 -10.54 -24.91
CA GLN A 399 -5.91 -10.41 -25.20
C GLN A 399 -6.77 -10.39 -23.93
N GLU A 400 -6.41 -11.18 -22.93
CA GLU A 400 -7.04 -11.18 -21.61
C GLU A 400 -6.89 -9.82 -20.91
N ASN A 401 -5.68 -9.25 -20.92
CA ASN A 401 -5.38 -7.95 -20.31
C ASN A 401 -6.22 -6.82 -20.95
N ILE A 402 -6.43 -6.86 -22.26
CA ILE A 402 -7.24 -5.86 -22.98
C ILE A 402 -8.73 -6.04 -22.70
N LYS A 403 -9.25 -7.27 -22.72
CA LYS A 403 -10.67 -7.56 -22.42
C LYS A 403 -11.07 -7.14 -21.01
N LYS A 404 -10.14 -7.19 -20.05
CA LYS A 404 -10.34 -6.75 -18.66
C LYS A 404 -10.32 -5.23 -18.49
N GLY A 405 -10.13 -4.44 -19.55
CA GLY A 405 -10.11 -2.98 -19.46
C GLY A 405 -8.98 -2.46 -18.58
N VAL A 406 -7.86 -3.18 -18.50
CA VAL A 406 -6.64 -2.71 -17.86
C VAL A 406 -6.09 -1.56 -18.72
N LYS A 407 -6.64 -0.35 -18.51
CA LYS A 407 -5.90 0.87 -18.82
C LYS A 407 -4.61 0.82 -18.01
N ASN A 408 -3.52 1.36 -18.54
CA ASN A 408 -2.31 1.64 -17.77
C ASN A 408 -2.62 2.67 -16.67
N SER A 409 -3.40 2.26 -15.67
CA SER A 409 -3.51 2.97 -14.41
C SER A 409 -2.18 2.75 -13.73
N ARG A 410 -1.43 3.86 -13.61
CA ARG A 410 -0.24 3.99 -12.78
C ARG A 410 -0.36 3.12 -11.52
N PRO A 411 0.64 2.31 -11.17
CA PRO A 411 0.73 1.80 -9.81
C PRO A 411 1.12 2.99 -8.91
N THR A 412 0.12 3.69 -8.39
CA THR A 412 0.27 4.56 -7.21
C THR A 412 0.19 3.75 -5.92
N SER A 413 -0.02 2.44 -5.98
CA SER A 413 -0.03 1.64 -4.77
C SER A 413 1.41 1.40 -4.32
N LYS A 414 1.77 1.97 -3.16
CA LYS A 414 2.75 1.35 -2.27
C LYS A 414 2.49 -0.16 -2.26
N LYS A 415 3.53 -0.99 -2.29
CA LYS A 415 3.32 -2.43 -2.14
C LYS A 415 2.48 -2.69 -0.90
N ARG A 416 1.65 -3.72 -0.97
CA ARG A 416 0.79 -4.11 0.14
C ARG A 416 1.32 -5.42 0.71
N TRP A 417 1.42 -5.51 2.02
CA TRP A 417 1.98 -6.67 2.71
C TRP A 417 0.93 -7.21 3.65
N LYS A 418 0.46 -8.43 3.39
CA LYS A 418 -0.47 -9.14 4.26
C LYS A 418 0.32 -9.90 5.30
N CYS A 419 0.11 -9.58 6.57
CA CYS A 419 0.56 -10.44 7.66
C CYS A 419 -0.17 -11.79 7.54
N VAL A 420 0.57 -12.90 7.44
CA VAL A 420 -0.06 -14.23 7.31
C VAL A 420 -0.71 -14.70 8.61
N ILE A 421 -0.39 -14.05 9.74
CA ILE A 421 -0.94 -14.36 11.07
C ILE A 421 -2.30 -13.72 11.26
N CYS A 422 -2.37 -12.39 11.26
CA CYS A 422 -3.62 -11.66 11.49
C CYS A 422 -4.39 -11.38 10.19
N GLY A 423 -3.78 -11.55 9.02
CA GLY A 423 -4.41 -11.26 7.73
C GLY A 423 -4.46 -9.78 7.36
N GLU A 424 -3.92 -8.90 8.20
CA GLU A 424 -3.93 -7.45 7.99
C GLU A 424 -2.98 -7.02 6.89
N ILE A 425 -3.38 -6.00 6.13
CA ILE A 425 -2.64 -5.51 4.98
C ILE A 425 -2.04 -4.14 5.31
N PHE A 426 -0.72 -4.04 5.21
CA PHE A 426 0.03 -2.82 5.43
C PHE A 426 0.54 -2.26 4.10
N GLU A 427 0.55 -0.94 3.96
CA GLU A 427 1.12 -0.27 2.79
C GLU A 427 2.57 0.18 3.04
N GLY A 428 3.49 -0.27 2.21
CA GLY A 428 4.91 0.10 2.31
C GLY A 428 5.75 -0.60 1.24
N ASP A 429 6.91 -0.04 0.90
CA ASP A 429 7.78 -0.63 -0.12
C ASP A 429 8.39 -1.99 0.31
N THR A 430 8.48 -2.21 1.62
CA THR A 430 8.95 -3.45 2.27
C THR A 430 7.93 -3.93 3.32
N ALA A 431 7.98 -5.23 3.65
CA ALA A 431 7.19 -5.77 4.76
C ALA A 431 7.52 -5.01 6.06
N PRO A 432 6.54 -4.76 6.93
CA PRO A 432 6.81 -4.25 8.28
C PRO A 432 7.79 -5.14 9.03
N GLU A 433 8.66 -4.56 9.88
CA GLU A 433 9.56 -5.34 10.75
C GLU A 433 8.78 -6.19 11.76
N ILE A 434 7.73 -5.61 12.33
CA ILE A 434 6.80 -6.25 13.26
C ILE A 434 5.38 -5.82 12.87
N CYS A 435 4.43 -6.75 12.91
CA CYS A 435 3.01 -6.49 12.75
C CYS A 435 2.48 -5.83 14.03
N PRO A 436 1.97 -4.59 13.97
CA PRO A 436 1.43 -3.90 15.13
C PRO A 436 0.13 -4.52 15.65
N VAL A 437 -0.45 -5.50 14.95
CA VAL A 437 -1.72 -6.14 15.31
C VAL A 437 -1.51 -7.41 16.14
N CYS A 438 -0.47 -8.18 15.84
CA CYS A 438 -0.27 -9.50 16.45
C CYS A 438 1.19 -9.84 16.78
N GLY A 439 2.11 -8.86 16.67
CA GLY A 439 3.53 -9.06 16.96
C GLY A 439 4.28 -9.97 15.98
N ALA A 440 3.68 -10.31 14.84
CA ALA A 440 4.32 -11.14 13.81
C ALA A 440 5.54 -10.42 13.20
N ASN A 441 6.66 -11.12 13.01
CA ASN A 441 7.87 -10.53 12.44
C ASN A 441 7.79 -10.37 10.90
N SER A 442 8.77 -9.68 10.30
CA SER A 442 8.81 -9.39 8.85
C SER A 442 8.77 -10.61 7.94
N GLU A 443 9.25 -11.76 8.40
CA GLU A 443 9.22 -13.01 7.62
C GLU A 443 7.79 -13.55 7.49
N GLN A 444 6.88 -13.10 8.35
CA GLN A 444 5.47 -13.50 8.41
C GLN A 444 4.54 -12.59 7.59
N PHE A 445 5.09 -11.95 6.55
CA PHE A 445 4.34 -11.15 5.59
C PHE A 445 4.46 -11.69 4.18
N VAL A 446 3.37 -11.58 3.42
CA VAL A 446 3.33 -11.90 1.99
C VAL A 446 2.88 -10.67 1.21
N GLU A 447 3.50 -10.40 0.06
CA GLU A 447 3.08 -9.31 -0.81
C GLU A 447 1.68 -9.60 -1.36
N VAL A 448 0.75 -8.67 -1.15
CA VAL A 448 -0.62 -8.73 -1.66
C VAL A 448 -0.60 -8.35 -3.12
N THR A 449 -0.86 -9.34 -3.96
CA THR A 449 -1.27 -9.09 -5.34
C THR A 449 -2.75 -8.72 -5.32
N GLU A 450 -3.13 -7.65 -6.04
CA GLU A 450 -4.52 -7.22 -6.09
C GLU A 450 -5.44 -8.33 -6.60
N GLU A 451 -6.38 -8.76 -5.76
CA GLU A 451 -7.46 -9.67 -6.17
C GLU A 451 -8.31 -8.94 -7.22
N LEU A 452 -8.26 -9.39 -8.48
CA LEU A 452 -9.04 -8.81 -9.56
C LEU A 452 -10.53 -9.06 -9.33
N ILE A 453 -11.23 -8.04 -8.82
CA ILE A 453 -12.69 -8.07 -8.67
C ILE A 453 -13.31 -7.85 -10.05
N THR A 454 -13.80 -8.93 -10.66
CA THR A 454 -14.39 -8.91 -12.02
C THR A 454 -15.88 -8.58 -12.01
N PHE A 455 -16.60 -8.87 -10.92
CA PHE A 455 -18.03 -8.59 -10.80
C PHE A 455 -18.29 -7.12 -10.42
N LYS A 456 -19.24 -6.49 -11.13
CA LYS A 456 -19.73 -5.13 -10.84
C LYS A 456 -21.25 -5.10 -10.92
N SER A 457 -21.89 -4.40 -9.98
CA SER A 457 -23.32 -4.11 -9.99
C SER A 457 -23.56 -2.61 -10.13
N GLY A 458 -24.65 -2.26 -10.82
CA GLY A 458 -25.18 -0.90 -10.94
C GLY A 458 -26.56 -0.78 -10.28
N SER A 459 -26.85 -1.55 -9.23
CA SER A 459 -28.08 -1.38 -8.46
C SER A 459 -27.96 -0.20 -7.49
N ASN A 460 -29.06 0.51 -7.27
CA ASN A 460 -29.16 1.57 -6.24
C ASN A 460 -29.67 0.99 -4.91
N ASP A 461 -29.34 -0.26 -4.61
CA ASP A 461 -29.80 -0.93 -3.38
C ASP A 461 -29.23 -0.23 -2.14
N LYS A 462 -30.02 -0.20 -1.06
CA LYS A 462 -29.55 0.25 0.25
C LYS A 462 -29.04 -0.93 1.08
N TYR A 463 -27.75 -0.90 1.39
CA TYR A 463 -27.07 -1.86 2.25
C TYR A 463 -26.96 -1.32 3.67
N VAL A 464 -27.49 -2.06 4.64
CA VAL A 464 -27.31 -1.75 6.07
C VAL A 464 -26.38 -2.79 6.70
N VAL A 465 -25.31 -2.34 7.34
CA VAL A 465 -24.34 -3.17 8.06
C VAL A 465 -24.46 -2.87 9.55
N VAL A 466 -24.76 -3.89 10.36
CA VAL A 466 -24.91 -3.77 11.81
C VAL A 466 -23.65 -4.25 12.50
N GLY A 467 -22.85 -3.31 13.00
CA GLY A 467 -21.56 -3.54 13.64
C GLY A 467 -20.41 -2.94 12.84
N ASN A 468 -19.57 -2.12 13.50
CA ASN A 468 -18.40 -1.46 12.91
C ASN A 468 -17.07 -2.13 13.30
N GLY A 469 -17.10 -3.42 13.65
CA GLY A 469 -15.89 -4.23 13.79
C GLY A 469 -15.30 -4.59 12.42
N ILE A 470 -14.17 -5.33 12.43
CA ILE A 470 -13.43 -5.64 11.20
C ILE A 470 -14.27 -6.34 10.11
N ALA A 471 -15.20 -7.22 10.51
CA ALA A 471 -16.10 -7.89 9.58
C ALA A 471 -17.07 -6.91 8.89
N GLY A 472 -17.61 -5.95 9.64
CA GLY A 472 -18.50 -4.92 9.09
C GLY A 472 -17.78 -3.95 8.17
N TYR A 473 -16.57 -3.54 8.56
CA TYR A 473 -15.68 -2.71 7.74
C TYR A 473 -15.39 -3.36 6.38
N TYR A 474 -14.90 -4.61 6.37
CA TYR A 474 -14.59 -5.32 5.12
C TYR A 474 -15.83 -5.73 4.33
N ALA A 475 -16.99 -5.89 4.97
CA ALA A 475 -18.25 -6.06 4.25
C ALA A 475 -18.61 -4.79 3.47
N ALA A 476 -18.54 -3.62 4.09
CA ALA A 476 -18.78 -2.34 3.43
C ALA A 476 -17.78 -2.05 2.32
N GLU A 477 -16.48 -2.29 2.56
CA GLU A 477 -15.44 -2.17 1.54
C GLU A 477 -15.72 -3.10 0.34
N SER A 478 -16.06 -4.37 0.61
CA SER A 478 -16.34 -5.37 -0.42
C SER A 478 -17.58 -5.00 -1.26
N ILE A 479 -18.60 -4.42 -0.63
CA ILE A 479 -19.77 -3.86 -1.32
C ILE A 479 -19.32 -2.72 -2.25
N ARG A 480 -18.62 -1.71 -1.72
CA ARG A 480 -18.23 -0.51 -2.50
C ARG A 480 -17.33 -0.85 -3.68
N LYS A 481 -16.41 -1.80 -3.51
CA LYS A 481 -15.55 -2.31 -4.61
C LYS A 481 -16.35 -2.95 -5.74
N ARG A 482 -17.57 -3.44 -5.50
CA ARG A 482 -18.44 -4.09 -6.50
C ARG A 482 -19.57 -3.19 -6.98
N ASN A 483 -19.99 -2.21 -6.19
CA ASN A 483 -21.08 -1.31 -6.52
C ASN A 483 -20.73 0.13 -6.11
N VAL A 484 -20.42 0.97 -7.10
CA VAL A 484 -19.96 2.35 -6.88
C VAL A 484 -21.09 3.36 -6.66
N ILE A 485 -22.35 2.97 -6.91
CA ILE A 485 -23.50 3.88 -6.85
C ILE A 485 -24.48 3.59 -5.70
N CYS A 486 -24.37 2.44 -5.04
CA CYS A 486 -25.25 2.06 -3.94
C CYS A 486 -25.08 2.91 -2.67
N ASP A 487 -26.10 2.85 -1.81
CA ASP A 487 -26.10 3.45 -0.48
C ASP A 487 -25.63 2.42 0.56
N ILE A 488 -24.65 2.79 1.38
CA ILE A 488 -24.13 1.93 2.45
C ILE A 488 -24.24 2.69 3.77
N GLU A 489 -24.88 2.06 4.77
CA GLU A 489 -24.99 2.60 6.13
C GLU A 489 -24.47 1.57 7.15
N ILE A 490 -23.38 1.92 7.85
CA ILE A 490 -22.85 1.14 8.97
C ILE A 490 -23.39 1.72 10.27
N ILE A 491 -23.97 0.87 11.13
CA ILE A 491 -24.52 1.25 12.43
C ILE A 491 -23.76 0.53 13.53
N SER A 492 -23.22 1.28 14.50
CA SER A 492 -22.44 0.75 15.62
C SER A 492 -22.91 1.29 16.96
N SER A 493 -22.98 0.43 17.97
CA SER A 493 -23.19 0.85 19.36
C SER A 493 -21.97 1.50 19.98
N GLU A 494 -20.77 1.24 19.45
CA GLU A 494 -19.53 1.85 19.95
C GLU A 494 -19.38 3.29 19.40
N PRO A 495 -18.78 4.22 20.18
CA PRO A 495 -18.50 5.60 19.74
C PRO A 495 -17.27 5.72 18.82
N TYR A 496 -16.61 4.61 18.47
CA TYR A 496 -15.29 4.61 17.85
C TYR A 496 -15.31 4.18 16.37
N LEU A 497 -14.31 4.63 15.60
CA LEU A 497 -14.02 4.10 14.27
C LEU A 497 -13.59 2.63 14.38
N THR A 498 -13.53 1.90 13.25
CA THR A 498 -12.99 0.53 13.28
C THR A 498 -11.50 0.57 13.67
N TYR A 499 -11.13 -0.21 14.69
CA TYR A 499 -9.76 -0.29 15.21
C TYR A 499 -9.28 -1.74 15.36
N TYR A 500 -7.97 -1.92 15.48
CA TYR A 500 -7.31 -3.20 15.73
C TYR A 500 -7.65 -3.75 17.13
N ARG A 501 -8.76 -4.46 17.25
CA ARG A 501 -9.19 -5.06 18.53
C ARG A 501 -8.16 -6.01 19.17
N PRO A 502 -7.35 -6.78 18.42
CA PRO A 502 -6.27 -7.57 19.01
C PRO A 502 -5.21 -6.73 19.74
N ALA A 503 -4.96 -5.48 19.32
CA ALA A 503 -3.99 -4.58 19.94
C ALA A 503 -4.45 -3.97 21.27
N LEU A 504 -5.65 -4.31 21.76
CA LEU A 504 -6.17 -3.77 23.02
C LEU A 504 -5.37 -4.22 24.25
N SER A 505 -4.76 -5.43 24.24
CA SER A 505 -3.90 -5.89 25.33
C SER A 505 -2.69 -4.97 25.48
N ASP A 506 -2.00 -4.67 24.38
CA ASP A 506 -0.79 -3.85 24.35
C ASP A 506 -1.10 -2.43 24.88
N GLY A 507 -2.28 -1.93 24.55
CA GLY A 507 -2.77 -0.64 25.03
C GLY A 507 -2.99 -0.53 26.55
N ILE A 508 -2.90 -1.63 27.31
CA ILE A 508 -2.96 -1.60 28.78
C ILE A 508 -1.82 -0.72 29.31
N VAL A 509 -0.61 -0.91 28.77
CA VAL A 509 0.59 -0.15 29.17
C VAL A 509 0.99 0.84 28.08
N ASP A 510 1.03 0.39 26.83
CA ASP A 510 1.52 1.19 25.73
C ASP A 510 0.50 2.26 25.29
N VAL A 511 1.00 3.32 24.65
CA VAL A 511 0.17 4.33 24.01
C VAL A 511 -0.15 3.87 22.61
N LEU A 512 -1.43 3.69 22.30
CA LEU A 512 -1.89 3.35 20.97
C LEU A 512 -2.03 4.65 20.14
N ASP A 513 -1.14 4.86 19.15
CA ASP A 513 -1.24 5.99 18.23
C ASP A 513 -2.45 5.81 17.31
N ASP A 514 -3.31 6.83 17.19
CA ASP A 514 -4.50 6.81 16.35
C ASP A 514 -4.19 6.39 14.90
N LYS A 515 -3.02 6.77 14.36
CA LYS A 515 -2.64 6.44 12.98
C LYS A 515 -2.41 4.95 12.76
N ASP A 516 -1.96 4.24 13.78
CA ASP A 516 -1.59 2.83 13.72
C ASP A 516 -2.65 1.92 14.41
N PHE A 517 -3.58 2.51 15.16
CA PHE A 517 -4.61 1.80 15.89
C PHE A 517 -5.94 1.67 15.12
N TYR A 518 -6.34 2.70 14.38
CA TYR A 518 -7.54 2.67 13.56
C TYR A 518 -7.27 2.06 12.18
N ILE A 519 -8.18 1.21 11.70
CA ILE A 519 -8.06 0.54 10.38
C ILE A 519 -8.04 1.56 9.24
N SER A 520 -8.82 2.62 9.39
CA SER A 520 -8.90 3.71 8.42
C SER A 520 -9.37 4.99 9.09
N PRO A 521 -8.90 6.14 8.59
CA PRO A 521 -9.32 7.43 9.10
C PRO A 521 -10.79 7.71 8.72
N TYR A 522 -11.40 8.72 9.35
CA TYR A 522 -12.80 9.06 9.11
C TYR A 522 -13.09 9.39 7.63
N GLU A 523 -12.13 10.03 6.97
CA GLU A 523 -12.16 10.44 5.57
C GLU A 523 -12.48 9.27 4.64
N TRP A 524 -11.93 8.07 4.92
CA TRP A 524 -12.17 6.87 4.11
C TRP A 524 -13.66 6.54 3.96
N TYR A 525 -14.44 6.68 5.04
CA TYR A 525 -15.88 6.41 5.02
C TYR A 525 -16.59 7.42 4.11
N SER A 526 -16.23 8.70 4.22
CA SER A 526 -16.83 9.76 3.41
C SER A 526 -16.46 9.66 1.93
N GLU A 527 -15.20 9.37 1.61
CA GLU A 527 -14.70 9.19 0.24
C GLU A 527 -15.33 7.97 -0.46
N ASN A 528 -15.65 6.93 0.32
CA ASN A 528 -16.36 5.75 -0.17
C ASN A 528 -17.88 5.89 -0.10
N ASN A 529 -18.43 7.07 0.19
CA ASN A 529 -19.86 7.30 0.34
C ASN A 529 -20.53 6.25 1.27
N ILE A 530 -19.93 6.04 2.45
CA ILE A 530 -20.43 5.17 3.50
C ILE A 530 -20.92 6.05 4.64
N LYS A 531 -22.20 5.94 4.98
CA LYS A 531 -22.77 6.61 6.15
C LYS A 531 -22.42 5.82 7.41
N LEU A 532 -21.57 6.39 8.27
CA LEU A 532 -21.21 5.80 9.54
C LEU A 532 -22.06 6.40 10.68
N THR A 533 -22.86 5.55 11.35
CA THR A 533 -23.72 5.92 12.48
C THR A 533 -23.22 5.27 13.76
N LEU A 534 -22.46 6.01 14.56
CA LEU A 534 -21.90 5.56 15.85
C LEU A 534 -22.87 5.82 17.00
N ASN A 535 -22.55 5.31 18.20
CA ASN A 535 -23.37 5.47 19.42
C ASN A 535 -24.84 5.05 19.25
N THR A 536 -25.12 4.11 18.36
CA THR A 536 -26.48 3.70 18.01
C THR A 536 -26.56 2.18 17.98
N LYS A 537 -27.30 1.61 18.93
CA LYS A 537 -27.53 0.16 18.98
C LYS A 537 -28.71 -0.19 18.10
N VAL A 538 -28.60 -1.24 17.30
CA VAL A 538 -29.77 -1.84 16.64
C VAL A 538 -30.42 -2.82 17.62
N GLU A 539 -31.68 -2.57 17.95
CA GLU A 539 -32.41 -3.32 18.97
C GLU A 539 -33.26 -4.45 18.36
N ARG A 540 -33.81 -4.23 17.15
CA ARG A 540 -34.69 -5.20 16.51
C ARG A 540 -34.52 -5.19 14.99
N ILE A 541 -34.61 -6.37 14.38
CA ILE A 541 -34.71 -6.56 12.93
C ILE A 541 -36.15 -6.96 12.61
N ASN A 542 -36.75 -6.34 11.59
CA ASN A 542 -38.02 -6.78 11.00
C ASN A 542 -37.76 -7.26 9.56
N PRO A 543 -37.58 -8.58 9.35
CA PRO A 543 -37.29 -9.14 8.03
C PRO A 543 -38.39 -8.92 7.00
N ASN A 544 -39.66 -8.93 7.43
CA ASN A 544 -40.83 -8.80 6.55
C ASN A 544 -40.96 -7.39 5.97
N GLU A 545 -40.71 -6.38 6.79
CA GLU A 545 -40.74 -4.97 6.37
C GLU A 545 -39.39 -4.48 5.81
N LYS A 546 -38.34 -5.32 5.93
CA LYS A 546 -36.94 -4.99 5.66
C LYS A 546 -36.49 -3.70 6.36
N THR A 547 -36.69 -3.67 7.67
CA THR A 547 -36.28 -2.53 8.51
C THR A 547 -35.53 -2.97 9.75
N VAL A 548 -34.70 -2.09 10.28
CA VAL A 548 -34.12 -2.22 11.62
C VAL A 548 -34.59 -1.08 12.52
N LEU A 549 -34.85 -1.38 13.79
CA LEU A 549 -35.16 -0.41 14.84
C LEU A 549 -33.91 -0.17 15.69
N THR A 550 -33.59 1.09 15.89
CA THR A 550 -32.42 1.52 16.66
C THR A 550 -32.80 2.06 18.04
N SER A 551 -31.82 2.14 18.95
CA SER A 551 -32.00 2.60 20.33
C SER A 551 -32.43 4.07 20.47
N ASN A 552 -32.34 4.87 19.40
CA ASN A 552 -32.89 6.22 19.34
C ASN A 552 -34.30 6.26 18.71
N ASN A 553 -34.97 5.10 18.60
CA ASN A 553 -36.26 4.88 17.96
C ASN A 553 -36.32 5.16 16.44
N ALA A 554 -35.20 5.35 15.75
CA ALA A 554 -35.20 5.47 14.30
C ALA A 554 -35.44 4.11 13.64
N ILE A 555 -36.30 4.09 12.63
CA ILE A 555 -36.57 2.94 11.76
C ILE A 555 -35.79 3.15 10.47
N ILE A 556 -34.86 2.23 10.17
CA ILE A 556 -34.00 2.30 8.99
C ILE A 556 -34.36 1.16 8.06
N ARG A 557 -34.80 1.49 6.84
CA ARG A 557 -35.08 0.52 5.78
C ARG A 557 -33.79 0.05 5.10
N TYR A 558 -33.78 -1.20 4.66
CA TYR A 558 -32.69 -1.81 3.87
C TYR A 558 -33.25 -2.62 2.69
N ASP A 559 -32.44 -2.81 1.65
CA ASP A 559 -32.67 -3.83 0.62
C ASP A 559 -31.90 -5.10 0.94
N LYS A 560 -30.68 -4.95 1.48
CA LYS A 560 -29.78 -5.99 1.97
C LYS A 560 -29.30 -5.65 3.39
N LEU A 561 -29.32 -6.61 4.29
CA LEU A 561 -28.86 -6.47 5.68
C LEU A 561 -27.66 -7.38 5.94
N ILE A 562 -26.59 -6.83 6.50
CA ILE A 562 -25.42 -7.61 6.95
C ILE A 562 -25.29 -7.46 8.47
N ILE A 563 -25.41 -8.57 9.19
CA ILE A 563 -25.28 -8.61 10.65
C ILE A 563 -23.83 -8.96 11.00
N ALA A 564 -23.08 -7.97 11.49
CA ALA A 564 -21.66 -8.06 11.86
C ALA A 564 -21.44 -7.64 13.33
N ASN A 565 -22.41 -7.91 14.21
CA ASN A 565 -22.48 -7.41 15.60
C ASN A 565 -21.49 -8.11 16.57
N GLY A 566 -20.54 -8.89 16.03
CA GLY A 566 -19.45 -9.51 16.77
C GLY A 566 -19.88 -10.40 17.94
N SER A 567 -19.10 -10.33 19.01
CA SER A 567 -19.21 -11.17 20.20
C SER A 567 -18.84 -10.38 21.45
N LYS A 568 -19.28 -10.86 22.61
CA LYS A 568 -18.94 -10.36 23.94
C LYS A 568 -18.11 -11.38 24.70
N ASN A 569 -17.38 -10.96 25.74
CA ASN A 569 -16.66 -11.88 26.60
C ASN A 569 -17.62 -12.83 27.33
N PHE A 570 -17.25 -14.10 27.38
CA PHE A 570 -17.92 -15.08 28.21
C PHE A 570 -17.51 -14.85 29.66
N ILE A 571 -18.49 -14.70 30.55
CA ILE A 571 -18.27 -14.64 31.99
C ILE A 571 -18.89 -15.91 32.57
N PRO A 572 -18.12 -16.80 33.22
CA PRO A 572 -18.68 -17.98 33.86
C PRO A 572 -19.60 -17.57 35.01
N PRO A 573 -20.52 -18.44 35.46
CA PRO A 573 -21.46 -18.14 36.54
C PRO A 573 -20.77 -18.14 37.92
N VAL A 574 -19.82 -17.23 38.12
CA VAL A 574 -19.07 -17.00 39.36
C VAL A 574 -19.78 -15.92 40.17
N LYS A 575 -20.09 -16.22 41.43
CA LYS A 575 -20.75 -15.24 42.31
C LYS A 575 -19.82 -14.04 42.51
N GLY A 576 -20.31 -12.83 42.26
CA GLY A 576 -19.54 -11.59 42.41
C GLY A 576 -18.74 -11.16 41.17
N ALA A 577 -18.90 -11.85 40.03
CA ALA A 577 -18.25 -11.46 38.76
C ALA A 577 -18.77 -10.14 38.17
N ASP A 578 -19.90 -9.63 38.65
CA ASP A 578 -20.56 -8.39 38.26
C ASP A 578 -20.26 -7.21 39.22
N THR A 579 -19.33 -7.39 40.16
CA THR A 579 -18.96 -6.36 41.14
C THR A 579 -17.88 -5.41 40.61
N THR A 580 -17.72 -4.25 41.24
CA THR A 580 -16.66 -3.26 40.89
C THR A 580 -15.27 -3.87 40.96
N ASN A 581 -14.30 -3.39 40.17
CA ASN A 581 -12.92 -3.94 40.08
C ASN A 581 -12.82 -5.34 39.46
N VAL A 582 -13.89 -5.84 38.85
CA VAL A 582 -13.87 -7.04 38.00
C VAL A 582 -14.11 -6.58 36.57
N PHE A 583 -13.17 -6.91 35.68
CA PHE A 583 -13.15 -6.42 34.31
C PHE A 583 -13.13 -7.57 33.31
N THR A 584 -13.46 -7.22 32.08
CA THR A 584 -13.15 -8.01 30.89
C THR A 584 -12.49 -7.08 29.89
N LEU A 585 -11.75 -7.58 28.89
CA LEU A 585 -11.17 -6.74 27.84
C LEU A 585 -11.72 -7.17 26.48
N ARG A 586 -12.59 -6.36 25.90
CA ARG A 586 -13.11 -6.59 24.54
C ARG A 586 -13.18 -5.31 23.73
N GLY A 587 -13.66 -4.22 24.32
CA GLY A 587 -13.81 -2.91 23.70
C GLY A 587 -12.78 -1.89 24.19
N LEU A 588 -12.74 -0.73 23.54
CA LEU A 588 -11.86 0.37 23.97
C LEU A 588 -12.32 0.98 25.31
N ASP A 589 -13.62 0.98 25.60
CA ASP A 589 -14.15 1.38 26.91
C ASP A 589 -13.66 0.46 28.03
N ASP A 590 -13.58 -0.84 27.76
CA ASP A 590 -13.02 -1.81 28.72
C ASP A 590 -11.56 -1.49 29.03
N LEU A 591 -10.77 -1.18 27.99
CA LEU A 591 -9.37 -0.81 28.13
C LEU A 591 -9.22 0.45 28.99
N ASN A 592 -9.99 1.49 28.70
CA ASN A 592 -9.96 2.74 29.48
C ASN A 592 -10.29 2.47 30.96
N ASN A 593 -11.34 1.69 31.23
CA ASN A 593 -11.72 1.31 32.59
C ASN A 593 -10.61 0.51 33.31
N ILE A 594 -9.90 -0.36 32.60
CA ILE A 594 -8.75 -1.10 33.13
C ILE A 594 -7.60 -0.15 33.46
N LYS A 595 -7.23 0.78 32.56
CA LYS A 595 -6.14 1.74 32.78
C LYS A 595 -6.38 2.63 34.00
N ASP A 596 -7.61 3.13 34.14
CA ASP A 596 -8.02 3.96 35.28
C ASP A 596 -7.86 3.21 36.61
N LYS A 597 -8.24 1.92 36.64
CA LYS A 597 -8.09 1.10 37.85
C LYS A 597 -6.64 0.65 38.09
N LEU A 598 -5.89 0.37 37.03
CA LEU A 598 -4.53 -0.16 37.09
C LEU A 598 -3.56 0.77 37.83
N ALA A 599 -3.74 2.09 37.67
CA ALA A 599 -2.94 3.12 38.34
C ALA A 599 -2.90 2.97 39.87
N ASN A 600 -3.97 2.44 40.48
CA ASN A 600 -4.10 2.24 41.93
C ASN A 600 -4.15 0.76 42.35
N SER A 601 -3.74 -0.14 41.46
CA SER A 601 -3.75 -1.59 41.69
C SER A 601 -2.32 -2.12 41.71
N ASN A 602 -2.04 -3.09 42.60
CA ASN A 602 -0.74 -3.77 42.67
C ASN A 602 -0.87 -5.28 42.44
N LYS A 603 -1.92 -5.91 42.99
CA LYS A 603 -2.19 -7.34 42.83
C LYS A 603 -3.30 -7.60 41.82
N ILE A 604 -3.05 -8.37 40.79
CA ILE A 604 -3.99 -8.62 39.70
C ILE A 604 -4.18 -10.11 39.50
N VAL A 605 -5.43 -10.55 39.42
CA VAL A 605 -5.77 -11.93 39.07
C VAL A 605 -6.36 -11.95 37.66
N VAL A 606 -5.76 -12.73 36.77
CA VAL A 606 -6.29 -13.00 35.43
C VAL A 606 -6.90 -14.39 35.43
N ILE A 607 -8.20 -14.48 35.19
CA ILE A 607 -8.93 -15.75 35.09
C ILE A 607 -8.99 -16.14 33.61
N GLY A 608 -8.25 -17.19 33.24
CA GLY A 608 -8.08 -17.70 31.88
C GLY A 608 -6.62 -17.61 31.40
N GLY A 609 -5.99 -18.77 31.21
CA GLY A 609 -4.66 -18.99 30.64
C GLY A 609 -4.67 -19.24 29.13
N GLY A 610 -5.63 -18.63 28.43
CA GLY A 610 -5.66 -18.54 26.97
C GLY A 610 -4.80 -17.38 26.44
N LEU A 611 -4.73 -17.23 25.11
CA LEU A 611 -3.87 -16.25 24.43
C LEU A 611 -3.99 -14.83 25.00
N LEU A 612 -5.19 -14.23 24.89
CA LEU A 612 -5.46 -12.87 25.37
C LEU A 612 -5.25 -12.71 26.88
N GLY A 613 -5.48 -13.76 27.65
CA GLY A 613 -5.29 -13.74 29.10
C GLY A 613 -3.81 -13.68 29.47
N LEU A 614 -2.97 -14.45 28.76
CA LEU A 614 -1.53 -14.42 28.94
C LEU A 614 -0.92 -13.10 28.43
N GLU A 615 -1.40 -12.57 27.30
CA GLU A 615 -0.96 -11.25 26.79
C GLU A 615 -1.30 -10.14 27.80
N ALA A 616 -2.53 -10.09 28.32
CA ALA A 616 -2.89 -9.12 29.36
C ALA A 616 -2.07 -9.31 30.65
N ALA A 617 -1.81 -10.56 31.06
CA ALA A 617 -0.96 -10.85 32.22
C ALA A 617 0.48 -10.35 32.04
N TRP A 618 1.01 -10.46 30.82
CA TRP A 618 2.32 -9.94 30.46
C TRP A 618 2.36 -8.42 30.52
N GLU A 619 1.34 -7.73 30.01
CA GLU A 619 1.25 -6.27 30.07
C GLU A 619 1.14 -5.75 31.51
N PHE A 620 0.32 -6.38 32.35
CA PHE A 620 0.32 -6.06 33.77
C PHE A 620 1.68 -6.30 34.42
N LYS A 621 2.40 -7.34 34.02
CA LYS A 621 3.75 -7.61 34.55
C LYS A 621 4.76 -6.55 34.09
N ARG A 622 4.69 -6.07 32.85
CA ARG A 622 5.51 -4.95 32.32
C ARG A 622 5.30 -3.67 33.11
N ASP A 623 4.09 -3.43 33.62
CA ASP A 623 3.77 -2.32 34.55
C ASP A 623 4.12 -2.63 36.03
N ASN A 624 5.03 -3.59 36.26
CA ASN A 624 5.52 -4.00 37.59
C ASN A 624 4.44 -4.48 38.58
N LYS A 625 3.34 -5.05 38.09
CA LYS A 625 2.29 -5.61 38.96
C LYS A 625 2.61 -7.03 39.41
N GLU A 626 2.03 -7.43 40.53
CA GLU A 626 1.98 -8.81 40.98
C GLU A 626 0.80 -9.51 40.31
N VAL A 627 1.09 -10.45 39.41
CA VAL A 627 0.07 -11.07 38.54
C VAL A 627 -0.05 -12.55 38.86
N THR A 628 -1.29 -13.02 39.02
CA THR A 628 -1.61 -14.44 39.13
C THR A 628 -2.60 -14.85 38.04
N VAL A 629 -2.21 -15.80 37.20
CA VAL A 629 -3.06 -16.41 36.18
C VAL A 629 -3.71 -17.67 36.77
N VAL A 630 -5.04 -17.73 36.70
CA VAL A 630 -5.85 -18.88 37.15
C VAL A 630 -6.46 -19.54 35.92
N GLU A 631 -6.15 -20.81 35.69
CA GLU A 631 -6.65 -21.57 34.55
C GLU A 631 -7.33 -22.87 35.02
N PHE A 632 -8.51 -23.12 34.44
CA PHE A 632 -9.31 -24.31 34.74
C PHE A 632 -8.67 -25.58 34.19
N ALA A 633 -8.05 -25.50 33.02
CA ALA A 633 -7.33 -26.59 32.40
C ALA A 633 -6.02 -26.90 33.14
N LYS A 634 -5.49 -28.11 32.91
CA LYS A 634 -4.21 -28.55 33.46
C LYS A 634 -2.99 -27.93 32.78
N HIS A 635 -3.20 -27.18 31.70
CA HIS A 635 -2.16 -26.65 30.83
C HIS A 635 -2.59 -25.27 30.30
N LEU A 636 -1.62 -24.42 29.97
CA LEU A 636 -1.84 -23.15 29.28
C LEU A 636 -2.05 -23.37 27.77
N LEU A 637 -2.77 -22.47 27.10
CA LEU A 637 -3.02 -22.53 25.64
C LEU A 637 -3.47 -23.92 25.12
N THR A 638 -4.36 -24.59 25.86
CA THR A 638 -4.78 -25.99 25.58
C THR A 638 -5.34 -26.26 24.18
N LYS A 639 -5.82 -25.22 23.48
CA LYS A 639 -6.31 -25.33 22.11
C LYS A 639 -5.18 -25.25 21.07
N GLN A 640 -4.05 -24.65 21.43
CA GLN A 640 -2.95 -24.31 20.53
C GLN A 640 -1.71 -25.18 20.76
N LEU A 641 -1.49 -25.68 21.97
CA LEU A 641 -0.31 -26.43 22.34
C LEU A 641 -0.67 -27.85 22.75
N ASP A 642 0.28 -28.76 22.55
CA ASP A 642 0.27 -30.07 23.19
C ASP A 642 0.86 -29.96 24.61
N THR A 643 0.84 -31.06 25.37
CA THR A 643 1.34 -31.09 26.75
C THR A 643 2.78 -30.60 26.86
N GLN A 644 3.65 -31.01 25.93
CA GLN A 644 5.07 -30.67 26.01
C GLN A 644 5.33 -29.21 25.69
N GLY A 645 4.68 -28.65 24.67
CA GLY A 645 4.74 -27.22 24.37
C GLY A 645 4.17 -26.38 25.51
N SER A 646 3.09 -26.85 26.15
CA SER A 646 2.47 -26.15 27.29
C SER A 646 3.40 -26.08 28.51
N ILE A 647 4.15 -27.14 28.80
CA ILE A 647 5.15 -27.14 29.90
C ILE A 647 6.25 -26.11 29.64
N ILE A 648 6.75 -26.02 28.41
CA ILE A 648 7.78 -25.04 28.03
C ILE A 648 7.25 -23.61 28.20
N LEU A 649 6.00 -23.37 27.79
CA LEU A 649 5.35 -22.07 27.97
C LEU A 649 5.15 -21.75 29.46
N GLU A 650 4.67 -22.71 30.26
CA GLU A 650 4.47 -22.54 31.70
C GLU A 650 5.78 -22.16 32.42
N GLU A 651 6.89 -22.82 32.09
CA GLU A 651 8.22 -22.45 32.60
C GLU A 651 8.60 -21.01 32.22
N ALA A 652 8.32 -20.58 30.99
CA ALA A 652 8.57 -19.20 30.56
C ALA A 652 7.70 -18.18 31.32
N VAL A 653 6.42 -18.48 31.52
CA VAL A 653 5.49 -17.63 32.29
C VAL A 653 5.98 -17.46 33.72
N ILE A 654 6.35 -18.55 34.40
CA ILE A 654 6.86 -18.52 35.77
C ILE A 654 8.18 -17.74 35.86
N ASN A 655 9.11 -17.99 34.92
CA ASN A 655 10.40 -17.28 34.87
C ASN A 655 10.25 -15.78 34.58
N SER A 656 9.14 -15.37 33.96
CA SER A 656 8.80 -13.95 33.78
C SER A 656 8.28 -13.28 35.06
N GLY A 657 8.10 -14.04 36.14
CA GLY A 657 7.64 -13.55 37.44
C GLY A 657 6.12 -13.43 37.55
N ILE A 658 5.38 -14.22 36.78
CA ILE A 658 3.92 -14.35 36.84
C ILE A 658 3.58 -15.66 37.56
N ASN A 659 2.68 -15.60 38.54
CA ASN A 659 2.21 -16.80 39.23
C ASN A 659 1.16 -17.51 38.38
N VAL A 660 1.18 -18.84 38.35
CA VAL A 660 0.21 -19.65 37.59
C VAL A 660 -0.43 -20.68 38.51
N VAL A 661 -1.75 -20.78 38.46
CA VAL A 661 -2.55 -21.78 39.19
C VAL A 661 -3.42 -22.54 38.20
N LEU A 662 -3.04 -23.78 37.90
CA LEU A 662 -3.70 -24.64 36.90
C LEU A 662 -4.67 -25.63 37.55
N GLY A 663 -5.61 -26.14 36.76
CA GLY A 663 -6.55 -27.18 37.18
C GLY A 663 -7.62 -26.72 38.17
N VAL A 664 -7.85 -25.41 38.29
CA VAL A 664 -8.74 -24.80 39.29
C VAL A 664 -9.65 -23.76 38.67
N ALA A 665 -10.85 -23.60 39.22
CA ALA A 665 -11.81 -22.58 38.79
C ALA A 665 -12.11 -21.61 39.93
N ALA A 666 -12.38 -20.34 39.59
CA ALA A 666 -12.97 -19.39 40.52
C ALA A 666 -14.44 -19.76 40.79
N GLU A 667 -14.81 -19.91 42.05
CA GLU A 667 -16.19 -20.18 42.50
C GLU A 667 -16.92 -18.91 42.92
N ALA A 668 -16.20 -18.01 43.59
CA ALA A 668 -16.74 -16.73 44.05
C ALA A 668 -15.66 -15.65 44.10
N ILE A 669 -16.08 -14.40 43.93
CA ILE A 669 -15.28 -13.20 44.13
C ILE A 669 -15.97 -12.38 45.21
N GLU A 670 -15.33 -12.23 46.36
CA GLU A 670 -15.87 -11.50 47.51
C GLU A 670 -15.08 -10.21 47.77
N ASP A 671 -15.75 -9.20 48.30
CA ASP A 671 -15.12 -7.98 48.79
C ASP A 671 -14.73 -8.13 50.27
N ARG A 672 -13.45 -7.96 50.58
CA ARG A 672 -12.92 -7.98 51.96
C ARG A 672 -11.87 -6.87 52.10
N ASN A 673 -12.07 -5.94 53.03
CA ASN A 673 -11.12 -4.84 53.31
C ASN A 673 -10.68 -4.05 52.05
N ASN A 674 -11.62 -3.68 51.17
CA ASN A 674 -11.39 -3.00 49.89
C ASN A 674 -10.52 -3.79 48.88
N LYS A 675 -10.36 -5.10 49.08
CA LYS A 675 -9.72 -6.03 48.15
C LYS A 675 -10.73 -7.06 47.65
N LYS A 676 -10.43 -7.65 46.50
CA LYS A 676 -11.10 -8.84 45.97
C LYS A 676 -10.46 -10.09 46.54
N ILE A 677 -11.29 -11.04 46.95
CA ILE A 677 -10.89 -12.38 47.37
C ILE A 677 -11.48 -13.35 46.34
N VAL A 678 -10.61 -13.88 45.47
CA VAL A 678 -10.97 -14.90 44.49
C VAL A 678 -10.90 -16.27 45.18
N LYS A 679 -12.06 -16.86 45.45
CA LYS A 679 -12.19 -18.19 46.03
C LYS A 679 -12.12 -19.23 44.92
N LEU A 680 -11.19 -20.17 45.05
CA LEU A 680 -11.00 -21.27 44.12
C LEU A 680 -11.72 -22.54 44.59
N ASN A 681 -12.09 -23.41 43.66
CA ASN A 681 -12.80 -24.67 43.93
C ASN A 681 -11.99 -25.72 44.72
N ASN A 682 -10.70 -25.49 44.92
CA ASN A 682 -9.86 -26.29 45.81
C ASN A 682 -9.77 -25.73 47.23
N GLY A 683 -10.50 -24.65 47.54
CA GLY A 683 -10.52 -23.98 48.84
C GLY A 683 -9.45 -22.89 49.03
N ALA A 684 -8.57 -22.65 48.05
CA ALA A 684 -7.61 -21.56 48.13
C ALA A 684 -8.28 -20.19 47.93
N GLU A 685 -7.76 -19.16 48.60
CA GLU A 685 -8.17 -17.76 48.42
C GLU A 685 -6.99 -16.95 47.86
N ILE A 686 -7.24 -16.16 46.80
CA ILE A 686 -6.25 -15.24 46.22
C ILE A 686 -6.76 -13.81 46.40
N GLU A 687 -5.95 -12.98 47.05
CA GLU A 687 -6.23 -11.55 47.21
C GLU A 687 -5.80 -10.75 45.97
N ALA A 688 -6.67 -9.86 45.48
CA ALA A 688 -6.41 -8.99 44.33
C ALA A 688 -7.00 -7.58 44.51
N ASP A 689 -6.39 -6.60 43.87
CA ASP A 689 -6.95 -5.25 43.67
C ASP A 689 -7.92 -5.20 42.48
N MET A 690 -7.66 -6.07 41.50
CA MET A 690 -8.35 -6.13 40.23
C MET A 690 -8.41 -7.58 39.73
N VAL A 691 -9.54 -7.97 39.16
CA VAL A 691 -9.72 -9.27 38.49
C VAL A 691 -10.05 -9.04 37.02
N LEU A 692 -9.37 -9.74 36.11
CA LEU A 692 -9.66 -9.74 34.67
C LEU A 692 -10.17 -11.11 34.25
N PHE A 693 -11.36 -11.20 33.65
CA PHE A 693 -11.83 -12.42 33.00
C PHE A 693 -11.42 -12.45 31.52
N SER A 694 -10.76 -13.53 31.11
CA SER A 694 -10.37 -13.82 29.73
C SER A 694 -10.57 -15.31 29.40
N VAL A 695 -11.81 -15.79 29.49
CA VAL A 695 -12.17 -17.22 29.35
C VAL A 695 -12.91 -17.55 28.05
N GLY A 696 -12.84 -16.67 27.05
CA GLY A 696 -13.46 -16.84 25.73
C GLY A 696 -14.59 -15.86 25.45
N ILE A 697 -15.28 -16.07 24.33
CA ILE A 697 -16.30 -15.15 23.79
C ILE A 697 -17.61 -15.88 23.45
N VAL A 698 -18.70 -15.11 23.39
CA VAL A 698 -20.03 -15.57 22.98
C VAL A 698 -20.58 -14.65 21.87
N PRO A 699 -21.11 -15.21 20.76
CA PRO A 699 -21.78 -14.45 19.70
C PRO A 699 -22.90 -13.52 20.20
N ASN A 700 -22.95 -12.28 19.71
CA ASN A 700 -23.99 -11.29 20.05
C ASN A 700 -25.28 -11.48 19.22
N LYS A 701 -25.86 -12.67 19.28
CA LYS A 701 -27.02 -13.07 18.45
C LYS A 701 -28.38 -12.56 18.90
N THR A 702 -28.46 -11.85 20.02
CA THR A 702 -29.73 -11.38 20.63
C THR A 702 -30.58 -10.53 19.67
N ILE A 703 -29.96 -9.79 18.75
CA ILE A 703 -30.66 -8.99 17.74
C ILE A 703 -31.51 -9.81 16.76
N ALA A 704 -31.18 -11.10 16.59
CA ALA A 704 -31.89 -12.03 15.72
C ALA A 704 -32.89 -12.91 16.48
N GLU A 705 -32.91 -12.85 17.83
CA GLU A 705 -33.90 -13.56 18.63
C GLU A 705 -35.31 -13.01 18.33
N GLY A 706 -36.30 -13.90 18.22
CA GLY A 706 -37.67 -13.53 17.85
C GLY A 706 -37.90 -13.30 16.35
N THR A 707 -36.89 -13.53 15.51
CA THR A 707 -37.02 -13.60 14.04
C THR A 707 -36.96 -15.04 13.55
N ASP A 708 -37.28 -15.28 12.27
CA ASP A 708 -37.12 -16.59 11.62
C ASP A 708 -35.66 -16.90 11.19
N ILE A 709 -34.70 -16.07 11.61
CA ILE A 709 -33.28 -16.32 11.38
C ILE A 709 -32.86 -17.53 12.21
N LYS A 710 -32.27 -18.54 11.57
CA LYS A 710 -31.84 -19.76 12.25
C LYS A 710 -30.65 -19.47 13.16
N LEU A 711 -30.79 -19.77 14.45
CA LEU A 711 -29.77 -19.60 15.48
C LEU A 711 -29.31 -20.95 16.03
N ASN A 712 -28.03 -21.04 16.39
CA ASN A 712 -27.47 -22.12 17.22
C ASN A 712 -26.49 -21.53 18.24
N ARG A 713 -25.17 -21.74 18.11
CA ARG A 713 -24.16 -21.00 18.89
C ARG A 713 -24.10 -19.55 18.41
N GLY A 714 -24.07 -19.36 17.09
CA GLY A 714 -24.20 -18.07 16.40
C GLY A 714 -25.42 -18.00 15.47
N ILE A 715 -25.40 -17.06 14.53
CA ILE A 715 -26.34 -17.02 13.39
C ILE A 715 -25.87 -18.04 12.35
N VAL A 716 -26.71 -19.02 12.01
CA VAL A 716 -26.34 -20.08 11.07
C VAL A 716 -26.31 -19.52 9.66
N VAL A 717 -25.17 -19.68 8.98
CA VAL A 717 -24.96 -19.24 7.59
C VAL A 717 -24.40 -20.35 6.70
N ASN A 718 -24.59 -20.20 5.39
CA ASN A 718 -23.92 -21.03 4.38
C ASN A 718 -22.53 -20.47 3.99
N GLU A 719 -21.82 -21.10 3.05
CA GLU A 719 -20.50 -20.68 2.56
C GLU A 719 -20.51 -19.28 1.92
N LYS A 720 -21.68 -18.77 1.54
CA LYS A 720 -21.85 -17.41 1.00
C LYS A 720 -22.16 -16.36 2.08
N MET A 721 -22.14 -16.76 3.35
CA MET A 721 -22.54 -15.95 4.51
C MET A 721 -24.02 -15.55 4.50
N GLU A 722 -24.86 -16.25 3.74
CA GLU A 722 -26.31 -16.04 3.71
C GLU A 722 -26.96 -16.71 4.94
N THR A 723 -27.89 -16.01 5.58
CA THR A 723 -28.70 -16.58 6.67
C THR A 723 -29.87 -17.41 6.11
N SER A 724 -30.72 -17.96 6.98
CA SER A 724 -31.96 -18.62 6.56
C SER A 724 -33.00 -17.68 5.93
N ILE A 725 -32.82 -16.35 6.03
CA ILE A 725 -33.71 -15.37 5.44
C ILE A 725 -33.01 -14.70 4.24
N LYS A 726 -33.72 -14.64 3.11
CA LYS A 726 -33.27 -13.97 1.90
C LYS A 726 -32.89 -12.51 2.18
N ASP A 727 -31.83 -12.05 1.54
CA ASP A 727 -31.32 -10.67 1.62
C ASP A 727 -30.73 -10.30 3.01
N ILE A 728 -30.60 -11.26 3.93
CA ILE A 728 -29.95 -11.09 5.22
C ILE A 728 -28.72 -12.01 5.29
N TYR A 729 -27.58 -11.41 5.62
CA TYR A 729 -26.27 -12.05 5.72
C TYR A 729 -25.74 -11.89 7.15
N ALA A 730 -24.84 -12.76 7.59
CA ALA A 730 -24.13 -12.60 8.85
C ALA A 730 -22.65 -12.98 8.71
N CYS A 731 -21.75 -12.21 9.34
CA CYS A 731 -20.31 -12.42 9.19
C CYS A 731 -19.53 -12.04 10.46
N GLY A 732 -18.29 -12.55 10.58
CA GLY A 732 -17.46 -12.36 11.77
C GLY A 732 -17.89 -13.24 12.94
N ASP A 733 -17.55 -12.81 14.16
CA ASP A 733 -17.72 -13.62 15.38
C ASP A 733 -19.18 -13.98 15.73
N ILE A 734 -20.16 -13.34 15.08
CA ILE A 734 -21.58 -13.66 15.26
C ILE A 734 -22.03 -14.87 14.44
N ALA A 735 -21.33 -15.16 13.35
CA ALA A 735 -21.74 -16.14 12.36
C ALA A 735 -21.22 -17.55 12.70
N GLU A 736 -22.07 -18.53 12.42
CA GLU A 736 -21.80 -19.96 12.57
C GLU A 736 -21.92 -20.64 11.22
N ILE A 737 -20.83 -21.25 10.76
CA ILE A 737 -20.78 -22.01 9.50
C ILE A 737 -20.34 -23.43 9.81
N ASN A 738 -21.08 -24.43 9.30
CA ASN A 738 -20.78 -25.85 9.51
C ASN A 738 -20.58 -26.23 11.00
N GLY A 739 -21.35 -25.59 11.91
CA GLY A 739 -21.28 -25.82 13.36
C GLY A 739 -20.12 -25.11 14.08
N ILE A 740 -19.33 -24.31 13.35
CA ILE A 740 -18.13 -23.65 13.85
C ILE A 740 -18.40 -22.15 13.96
N VAL A 741 -18.06 -21.58 15.12
CA VAL A 741 -17.89 -20.14 15.33
C VAL A 741 -16.38 -19.90 15.41
N TYR A 742 -15.81 -19.22 14.42
CA TYR A 742 -14.36 -19.06 14.29
C TYR A 742 -13.76 -18.18 15.39
N GLY A 743 -14.42 -17.06 15.72
CA GLY A 743 -14.03 -16.20 16.84
C GLY A 743 -12.63 -15.62 16.74
N ASN A 744 -12.09 -15.43 15.53
CA ASN A 744 -10.75 -14.90 15.30
C ASN A 744 -10.74 -13.86 14.17
N TRP A 745 -9.78 -12.95 14.28
CA TRP A 745 -9.67 -11.75 13.46
C TRP A 745 -9.55 -12.03 11.94
N PRO A 746 -8.64 -12.92 11.47
CA PRO A 746 -8.54 -13.17 10.04
C PRO A 746 -9.80 -13.80 9.44
N ALA A 747 -10.45 -14.73 10.15
CA ALA A 747 -11.72 -15.30 9.70
C ALA A 747 -12.78 -14.20 9.58
N ALA A 748 -12.84 -13.27 10.53
CA ALA A 748 -13.79 -12.15 10.48
C ALA A 748 -13.59 -11.24 9.26
N ILE A 749 -12.33 -11.00 8.85
CA ILE A 749 -12.00 -10.27 7.61
C ILE A 749 -12.59 -11.00 6.39
N GLU A 750 -12.26 -12.28 6.22
CA GLU A 750 -12.68 -13.04 5.03
C GLU A 750 -14.19 -13.30 4.98
N MET A 751 -14.82 -13.52 6.14
CA MET A 751 -16.28 -13.60 6.25
C MET A 751 -16.93 -12.26 5.87
N GLY A 752 -16.38 -11.12 6.32
CA GLY A 752 -16.85 -9.79 5.93
C GLY A 752 -16.78 -9.56 4.43
N LYS A 753 -15.61 -9.82 3.82
CA LYS A 753 -15.41 -9.73 2.36
C LYS A 753 -16.41 -10.60 1.60
N THR A 754 -16.64 -11.83 2.06
CA THR A 754 -17.56 -12.79 1.44
C THR A 754 -19.02 -12.32 1.54
N ALA A 755 -19.46 -11.90 2.72
CA ALA A 755 -20.82 -11.39 2.94
C ALA A 755 -21.10 -10.15 2.08
N GLY A 756 -20.17 -9.18 2.06
CA GLY A 756 -20.30 -7.99 1.23
C GLY A 756 -20.36 -8.30 -0.27
N ALA A 757 -19.53 -9.23 -0.74
CA ALA A 757 -19.53 -9.64 -2.14
C ALA A 757 -20.87 -10.26 -2.57
N ASN A 758 -21.38 -11.21 -1.79
CA ASN A 758 -22.60 -11.92 -2.11
C ASN A 758 -23.86 -11.07 -1.88
N ALA A 759 -23.83 -10.10 -0.94
CA ALA A 759 -24.91 -9.14 -0.79
C ALA A 759 -25.14 -8.32 -2.06
N VAL A 760 -24.09 -8.00 -2.81
CA VAL A 760 -24.15 -7.30 -4.11
C VAL A 760 -24.55 -8.22 -5.27
N GLY A 761 -24.49 -9.54 -5.07
CA GLY A 761 -24.84 -10.55 -6.07
C GLY A 761 -23.64 -11.22 -6.75
N ASP A 762 -22.42 -11.03 -6.24
CA ASP A 762 -21.26 -11.83 -6.65
C ASP A 762 -21.41 -13.29 -6.18
N ASN A 763 -20.48 -14.17 -6.56
CA ASN A 763 -20.47 -15.58 -6.21
C ASN A 763 -19.15 -15.97 -5.55
N LYS A 764 -18.94 -15.51 -4.30
CA LYS A 764 -17.76 -15.82 -3.49
C LYS A 764 -18.11 -16.80 -2.38
N ASN A 765 -17.31 -17.84 -2.20
CA ASN A 765 -17.46 -18.78 -1.09
C ASN A 765 -16.39 -18.52 -0.04
N PHE A 766 -16.77 -18.57 1.22
CA PHE A 766 -15.86 -18.69 2.34
C PHE A 766 -15.32 -20.11 2.37
N VAL A 767 -14.05 -20.27 2.01
CA VAL A 767 -13.31 -21.52 2.16
C VAL A 767 -12.74 -21.52 3.57
N GLY A 768 -12.97 -22.60 4.33
CA GLY A 768 -12.64 -22.67 5.76
C GLY A 768 -11.24 -22.15 6.09
N PHE A 769 -11.12 -21.46 7.22
CA PHE A 769 -9.89 -20.79 7.63
C PHE A 769 -9.13 -21.63 8.67
N GLN A 770 -7.85 -21.88 8.48
CA GLN A 770 -6.99 -22.39 9.55
C GLN A 770 -6.32 -21.21 10.23
N SER A 771 -6.62 -21.00 11.51
CA SER A 771 -6.08 -19.85 12.24
C SER A 771 -4.66 -20.12 12.73
N PRO A 772 -3.63 -19.51 12.14
CA PRO A 772 -2.35 -19.39 12.82
C PRO A 772 -2.51 -18.50 14.05
N ILE A 773 -1.78 -18.84 15.10
CA ILE A 773 -1.62 -18.02 16.29
C ILE A 773 -0.13 -17.78 16.46
N SER A 774 0.20 -16.52 16.74
CA SER A 774 1.52 -16.10 17.19
C SER A 774 1.35 -15.54 18.60
N PHE A 775 2.27 -15.88 19.49
CA PHE A 775 2.36 -15.32 20.84
C PHE A 775 3.83 -14.94 21.07
N ASN A 776 4.07 -13.66 21.32
CA ASN A 776 5.40 -13.11 21.56
C ASN A 776 5.38 -12.28 22.85
N ALA A 777 5.39 -12.99 23.97
CA ALA A 777 5.30 -12.41 25.30
C ALA A 777 6.10 -13.27 26.29
N MET A 778 6.42 -12.74 27.46
CA MET A 778 7.14 -13.47 28.52
C MET A 778 8.51 -14.00 28.06
N ASN A 779 9.15 -13.28 27.13
CA ASN A 779 10.43 -13.63 26.50
C ASN A 779 10.43 -15.00 25.80
N ILE A 780 9.28 -15.42 25.27
CA ILE A 780 9.16 -16.63 24.47
C ILE A 780 8.31 -16.36 23.23
N GLU A 781 8.76 -16.89 22.09
CA GLU A 781 7.99 -16.92 20.86
C GLU A 781 7.31 -18.28 20.72
N VAL A 782 6.00 -18.26 20.44
CA VAL A 782 5.20 -19.43 20.18
C VAL A 782 4.39 -19.20 18.91
N PHE A 783 4.48 -20.12 17.96
CA PHE A 783 3.63 -20.19 16.79
C PHE A 783 2.91 -21.54 16.75
N SER A 784 1.61 -21.51 16.50
CA SER A 784 0.80 -22.73 16.33
C SER A 784 -0.21 -22.53 15.20
N CYS A 785 -0.40 -23.56 14.39
CA CYS A 785 -1.39 -23.52 13.31
C CYS A 785 -1.94 -24.91 13.00
N GLY A 786 -3.11 -24.93 12.39
CA GLY A 786 -3.82 -26.15 12.01
C GLY A 786 -4.38 -26.94 13.19
N THR A 787 -4.57 -28.23 12.98
CA THR A 787 -5.15 -29.17 13.95
C THR A 787 -4.06 -29.71 14.86
N ILE A 788 -4.20 -29.46 16.16
CA ILE A 788 -3.32 -29.99 17.21
C ILE A 788 -4.07 -31.12 17.93
N PRO A 789 -3.79 -32.40 17.60
CA PRO A 789 -4.44 -33.54 18.23
C PRO A 789 -4.08 -33.61 19.72
N GLN A 790 -5.08 -33.86 20.56
CA GLN A 790 -4.89 -34.06 22.01
C GLN A 790 -4.59 -35.54 22.36
N THR A 791 -4.59 -36.42 21.37
CA THR A 791 -4.29 -37.86 21.48
C THR A 791 -3.07 -38.20 20.63
N GLU A 792 -2.41 -39.33 20.94
CA GLU A 792 -1.28 -39.80 20.13
C GLU A 792 -1.67 -39.98 18.65
N GLY A 793 -0.77 -39.56 17.77
CA GLY A 793 -0.91 -39.63 16.32
C GLY A 793 0.46 -39.56 15.65
N LYS A 794 0.51 -39.70 14.33
CA LYS A 794 1.77 -39.58 13.58
C LYS A 794 2.28 -38.14 13.68
N ALA A 795 3.48 -37.97 14.23
CA ALA A 795 4.10 -36.67 14.41
C ALA A 795 5.61 -36.71 14.15
N LEU A 796 6.18 -35.57 13.76
CA LEU A 796 7.62 -35.31 13.80
C LEU A 796 7.90 -34.34 14.95
N GLU A 797 8.82 -34.67 15.84
CA GLU A 797 9.14 -33.87 17.03
C GLU A 797 10.65 -33.63 17.17
N LEU A 798 11.02 -32.36 17.32
CA LEU A 798 12.37 -31.89 17.60
C LEU A 798 12.34 -31.04 18.88
N LYS A 799 13.16 -31.41 19.85
CA LYS A 799 13.33 -30.67 21.09
C LYS A 799 14.81 -30.37 21.30
N ASP A 800 15.17 -29.10 21.36
CA ASP A 800 16.52 -28.64 21.69
C ASP A 800 16.49 -27.88 23.02
N ALA A 801 16.85 -28.57 24.09
CA ALA A 801 16.88 -27.99 25.43
C ALA A 801 17.96 -26.89 25.58
N LYS A 802 19.04 -26.94 24.79
CA LYS A 802 20.13 -25.95 24.87
C LYS A 802 19.68 -24.62 24.28
N ASN A 803 19.03 -24.66 23.13
CA ASN A 803 18.51 -23.47 22.44
C ASN A 803 17.09 -23.10 22.88
N LYS A 804 16.48 -23.86 23.80
CA LYS A 804 15.10 -23.70 24.27
C LYS A 804 14.07 -23.71 23.13
N THR A 805 14.32 -24.50 22.09
CA THR A 805 13.39 -24.61 20.95
C THR A 805 12.62 -25.93 20.98
N TYR A 806 11.37 -25.85 20.53
CA TYR A 806 10.50 -27.01 20.40
C TYR A 806 9.70 -26.91 19.10
N LYS A 807 9.73 -27.98 18.31
CA LYS A 807 9.05 -28.06 17.04
C LYS A 807 8.33 -29.39 16.92
N LYS A 808 7.06 -29.33 16.58
CA LYS A 808 6.25 -30.53 16.35
C LYS A 808 5.29 -30.35 15.19
N LEU A 809 5.31 -31.30 14.26
CA LEU A 809 4.40 -31.35 13.12
C LEU A 809 3.48 -32.56 13.27
N PHE A 810 2.19 -32.38 13.03
CA PHE A 810 1.16 -33.41 13.16
C PHE A 810 0.66 -33.83 11.79
N PHE A 811 0.44 -35.13 11.61
CA PHE A 811 0.05 -35.72 10.33
C PHE A 811 -1.21 -36.58 10.46
N LYS A 812 -2.03 -36.56 9.41
CA LYS A 812 -3.14 -37.51 9.19
C LYS A 812 -3.05 -38.01 7.76
N ASP A 813 -3.05 -39.33 7.58
CA ASP A 813 -2.89 -39.98 6.27
C ASP A 813 -1.66 -39.45 5.49
N ASP A 814 -0.55 -39.24 6.21
CA ASP A 814 0.72 -38.67 5.73
C ASP A 814 0.68 -37.21 5.26
N ILE A 815 -0.45 -36.54 5.37
CA ILE A 815 -0.62 -35.11 5.10
C ILE A 815 -0.44 -34.32 6.39
N VAL A 816 0.31 -33.21 6.34
CA VAL A 816 0.46 -32.32 7.48
C VAL A 816 -0.89 -31.65 7.80
N ILE A 817 -1.31 -31.73 9.06
CA ILE A 817 -2.59 -31.15 9.51
C ILE A 817 -2.41 -30.02 10.52
N GLY A 818 -1.23 -29.86 11.10
CA GLY A 818 -0.93 -28.81 12.07
C GLY A 818 0.51 -28.84 12.55
N GLY A 819 0.91 -27.81 13.29
CA GLY A 819 2.22 -27.79 13.92
C GLY A 819 2.43 -26.68 14.94
N ILE A 820 3.43 -26.90 15.79
CA ILE A 820 3.86 -26.05 16.91
C ILE A 820 5.33 -25.71 16.70
N LEU A 821 5.66 -24.42 16.81
CA LEU A 821 7.03 -23.89 16.84
C LEU A 821 7.17 -23.02 18.09
N ILE A 822 8.18 -23.29 18.92
CA ILE A 822 8.48 -22.52 20.14
C ILE A 822 9.96 -22.17 20.12
N GLY A 823 10.28 -20.91 20.44
CA GLY A 823 11.63 -20.37 20.50
C GLY A 823 12.19 -19.94 19.14
N ASP A 824 12.05 -20.76 18.09
CA ASP A 824 12.37 -20.40 16.70
C ASP A 824 11.12 -20.54 15.82
N THR A 825 10.56 -19.40 15.40
CA THR A 825 9.33 -19.32 14.61
C THR A 825 9.56 -18.97 13.14
N SER A 826 10.81 -18.93 12.67
CA SER A 826 11.21 -18.55 11.29
C SER A 826 10.56 -19.41 10.19
N LYS A 827 10.16 -20.65 10.52
CA LYS A 827 9.49 -21.57 9.59
C LYS A 827 7.96 -21.47 9.59
N SER A 828 7.37 -20.53 10.32
CA SER A 828 5.91 -20.38 10.46
C SER A 828 5.18 -20.23 9.12
N VAL A 829 5.66 -19.38 8.20
CA VAL A 829 5.04 -19.20 6.87
C VAL A 829 5.13 -20.48 6.03
N LYS A 830 6.29 -21.14 6.04
CA LYS A 830 6.46 -22.41 5.31
C LYS A 830 5.51 -23.48 5.83
N LEU A 831 5.37 -23.57 7.16
CA LEU A 831 4.45 -24.51 7.80
C LEU A 831 2.99 -24.19 7.45
N LEU A 832 2.58 -22.92 7.51
CA LEU A 832 1.23 -22.51 7.13
C LEU A 832 0.91 -22.90 5.68
N ASN A 833 1.81 -22.55 4.75
CA ASN A 833 1.68 -22.92 3.34
C ASN A 833 1.64 -24.45 3.15
N ALA A 834 2.41 -25.20 3.93
CA ALA A 834 2.41 -26.65 3.85
C ALA A 834 1.06 -27.27 4.22
N ILE A 835 0.43 -26.72 5.26
CA ILE A 835 -0.88 -27.18 5.71
C ILE A 835 -1.98 -26.74 4.72
N GLU A 836 -1.93 -25.50 4.21
CA GLU A 836 -2.88 -25.01 3.20
C GLU A 836 -2.83 -25.79 1.88
N ASN A 837 -1.64 -26.27 1.50
CA ASN A 837 -1.43 -27.06 0.28
C ASN A 837 -1.51 -28.57 0.52
N TYR A 838 -1.89 -29.03 1.72
CA TYR A 838 -2.01 -30.45 2.05
C TYR A 838 -0.73 -31.26 1.76
N MET A 839 0.44 -30.69 2.04
CA MET A 839 1.73 -31.33 1.73
C MET A 839 1.91 -32.65 2.47
N ALA A 840 2.51 -33.63 1.78
CA ALA A 840 2.84 -34.92 2.35
C ALA A 840 4.16 -34.88 3.14
N LEU A 841 4.33 -35.80 4.10
CA LEU A 841 5.54 -35.93 4.92
C LEU A 841 6.86 -35.92 4.11
N LYS A 842 6.86 -36.56 2.93
CA LYS A 842 8.05 -36.60 2.07
C LYS A 842 8.43 -35.22 1.53
N GLU A 843 7.43 -34.40 1.18
CA GLU A 843 7.62 -33.04 0.68
C GLU A 843 8.12 -32.11 1.80
N ILE A 844 7.55 -32.25 3.01
CA ILE A 844 8.00 -31.54 4.22
C ILE A 844 9.51 -31.71 4.47
N LEU A 845 10.01 -32.95 4.32
CA LEU A 845 11.43 -33.27 4.50
C LEU A 845 12.30 -32.74 3.35
N GLN A 846 11.77 -32.65 2.13
CA GLN A 846 12.52 -32.15 0.95
C GLN A 846 12.64 -30.62 0.94
N GLU A 847 11.60 -29.90 1.37
CA GLU A 847 11.58 -28.43 1.37
C GLU A 847 12.23 -27.80 2.62
N ASN A 848 12.82 -28.64 3.49
CA ASN A 848 13.45 -28.24 4.74
C ASN A 848 12.49 -27.39 5.61
N ILE A 849 11.23 -27.84 5.68
CA ILE A 849 10.15 -27.27 6.50
C ILE A 849 10.26 -27.80 7.92
N TYR A 850 10.73 -29.04 8.09
CA TYR A 850 11.06 -29.65 9.38
C TYR A 850 12.55 -29.48 9.72
#